data_AF-A0A4P5WQF2-F1
#
_entry.id   AF-A0A4P5WQF2-F1
#
_cell.length_a   1.000
_cell.length_b   1.000
_cell.length_c   1.000
_cell.angle_alpha   90.00
_cell.angle_beta   90.00
_cell.angle_gamma   90.00
#
_symmetry.space_group_name_H-M   'P 1'
#
loop_
_entity.id
_entity.type
_entity.pdbx_description
1 polymer ?
#
loop_
_entity_poly.entity_id
_entity_poly.type
_entity_poly.pdbx_seq_one_letter_code
_entity_poly.pdbx_strand_id
1 'polypeptide(L)'
;MSDEEQNLGGVGGSGAPESRVPPKKSVFSDDFDDPDRRDDLDELPDDEPLTPELVEEEAIRGDFMLRWAVVLLAVLMAFTQISDTRPLVLIRSGDYMRANGFLPPRGTDPLSFTMEGRPITNTGWLFDHVVSLAWSLGGYYGLTALKVLGAGLFAFLLTRISIPGLPTWWSSVCAAFAVVACSQDFVPTHELAGLVLLAYLLNLLLAHRLGRGEGLYWKLPALLALWSNLDPRAWIGAVVVLLYAFGSLRHRRSLVRSGANPDRLPTRLGATAGLCFAALLVNPFPVASLAAPLTQYTREYPAMQLQKSLRPELAASQFDNRVDYYSALAPGAVSLFDHTHVAALVVLLFAGATLALSVGSEQAESGGRGPIATGIRGFVRMVLLPFVGTGHRGAREAGFVMMFWGLGFLCVLKAHELPAAALVAAAVAGISAQDWYRRSFSMTYTVDSSELLFSRGGRAATVLAMTLMGFAVATSRLPGSAPLGFGFDPETRITLETVSQQLKSLDPGAHVLHTRVDQGDMLIWNGRKSFIDSRVLPFSSAQYPLFDQHDNVRKSLLRAPASTESSDPKEKERLQAEQTKNIAAAKETLTQYGVTHFMIRLAPPGSPDYDSMLTLTASGEFVPVSIEASAALLERVSGQAAPETVAAKMPNFIRKAFADAKQEMKEVRIFARPQGFYERYIYRQRPATSAERRQAQHYMALANPNPGNVQEAANGIALLTLAIRSLNLSLQGNPDETEAWVMLGQAYVRLSNLEVLVSGTDPSPRLRQTRYFQAVAAFRQAVKTNPNWIQAWEGLMNSYQLMQRQDLLLEALDKWLALAETTTVLPSQQEKFEEFKTQCYAQRRELEDMITESDSQLDKEIERQIAANAEAMKQQTAAADGKDQALDPDMADAEEAREAIMSAAVANRSGRPRRALNVLQEKNAMIRKLPMGVVLLGQLLLETGEMEEAYLLLLGISEQASKQPEIFFGTEWQLPLAISQLGVCDYTTAAATWGVQMADMERELSKSAVYSLPIYSLPLVADSNYQINGALPVWPFRHATLLAQQINGSNEPLADLALMQAIVKLEAADLDGAKTILQRIVTEFGETRARGLALVYYSMVDRDSQKVLEPLSFNPWEEFEFPGEPRPPAQPAAGAPGSPGGPGGAGPGAGPAGIPGLPAGGNPAGGDPGALPGPVRPQP
;
A
#
# COMPACT_ATOMS: atom_id res chain seq x y z
N MET A 1 -38.34 -60.65 3.83
CA MET A 1 -38.74 -60.91 2.43
C MET A 1 -37.57 -60.44 1.59
N SER A 2 -36.79 -61.24 0.88
CA SER A 2 -36.76 -62.68 0.54
C SER A 2 -35.53 -62.75 -0.38
N ASP A 3 -34.42 -63.33 0.04
CA ASP A 3 -34.02 -64.73 -0.23
C ASP A 3 -34.14 -65.15 -1.71
N GLU A 4 -32.99 -65.44 -2.31
CA GLU A 4 -32.74 -66.58 -3.23
C GLU A 4 -31.19 -66.73 -3.32
N GLU A 5 -30.61 -67.74 -2.66
CA GLU A 5 -30.15 -69.04 -3.22
C GLU A 5 -28.93 -68.92 -4.16
N GLN A 6 -27.92 -69.80 -4.24
CA GLN A 6 -27.43 -70.97 -3.51
C GLN A 6 -26.04 -71.29 -4.14
N ASN A 7 -25.16 -71.90 -3.35
CA ASN A 7 -24.21 -72.97 -3.71
C ASN A 7 -22.85 -72.76 -4.44
N LEU A 8 -21.81 -73.21 -3.71
CA LEU A 8 -20.76 -74.21 -4.05
C LEU A 8 -19.46 -73.80 -4.77
N GLY A 9 -18.42 -73.58 -3.95
CA GLY A 9 -17.17 -74.38 -3.84
C GLY A 9 -16.46 -74.99 -5.07
N GLY A 10 -15.18 -74.61 -5.24
CA GLY A 10 -14.07 -75.58 -5.27
C GLY A 10 -13.17 -75.72 -6.52
N VAL A 11 -11.90 -75.34 -6.34
CA VAL A 11 -10.64 -75.96 -6.86
C VAL A 11 -10.07 -75.55 -8.23
N GLY A 12 -8.79 -75.08 -8.24
CA GLY A 12 -7.81 -75.48 -9.28
C GLY A 12 -6.79 -74.47 -9.85
N GLY A 13 -5.79 -74.07 -9.06
CA GLY A 13 -4.36 -73.78 -9.38
C GLY A 13 -3.87 -73.11 -10.69
N SER A 14 -3.04 -72.05 -10.56
CA SER A 14 -1.61 -72.03 -10.97
C SER A 14 -0.95 -70.63 -10.81
N GLY A 15 0.22 -70.57 -10.15
CA GLY A 15 1.34 -69.64 -10.45
C GLY A 15 1.26 -68.16 -10.02
N ALA A 16 1.97 -67.78 -8.96
CA ALA A 16 2.23 -66.40 -8.48
C ALA A 16 3.33 -65.68 -9.32
N PRO A 17 3.73 -64.40 -9.07
CA PRO A 17 3.19 -63.41 -8.13
C PRO A 17 2.95 -62.00 -8.75
N GLU A 18 1.95 -61.26 -8.28
CA GLU A 18 1.93 -59.80 -8.47
C GLU A 18 1.47 -59.09 -7.20
N SER A 19 2.35 -58.23 -6.71
CA SER A 19 2.25 -57.45 -5.48
C SER A 19 1.09 -56.47 -5.52
N ARG A 20 0.07 -56.69 -4.69
CA ARG A 20 -0.95 -55.69 -4.37
C ARG A 20 -0.69 -55.09 -3.01
N VAL A 21 -0.41 -53.79 -3.04
CA VAL A 21 -0.29 -52.86 -1.91
C VAL A 21 -1.61 -52.84 -1.12
N PRO A 22 -1.60 -53.00 0.23
CA PRO A 22 -2.79 -52.77 1.05
C PRO A 22 -2.98 -51.27 1.35
N PRO A 23 -4.23 -50.84 1.64
CA PRO A 23 -4.56 -49.43 1.82
C PRO A 23 -3.99 -48.86 3.13
N LYS A 24 -3.47 -47.63 3.07
CA LYS A 24 -3.01 -46.86 4.23
C LYS A 24 -4.17 -46.62 5.21
N LYS A 25 -4.09 -47.20 6.40
CA LYS A 25 -4.86 -46.77 7.58
C LYS A 25 -4.38 -45.38 8.03
N SER A 26 -5.35 -44.53 8.37
CA SER A 26 -5.17 -43.20 8.97
C SER A 26 -4.53 -43.30 10.37
N VAL A 27 -3.65 -42.36 10.68
CA VAL A 27 -2.75 -42.36 11.86
C VAL A 27 -3.42 -41.93 13.17
N PHE A 28 -4.73 -41.69 13.18
CA PHE A 28 -5.44 -41.27 14.39
C PHE A 28 -6.82 -41.92 14.48
N SER A 29 -6.91 -43.03 15.21
CA SER A 29 -8.14 -43.51 15.84
C SER A 29 -7.80 -44.50 16.96
N ASP A 30 -8.16 -44.13 18.19
CA ASP A 30 -8.63 -44.93 19.32
C ASP A 30 -8.25 -46.42 19.37
N ASP A 31 -7.16 -46.74 20.08
CA ASP A 31 -6.83 -48.09 20.56
C ASP A 31 -6.19 -47.96 21.98
N PHE A 32 -6.92 -47.38 22.94
CA PHE A 32 -6.42 -47.18 24.32
C PHE A 32 -7.05 -48.09 25.39
N ASP A 33 -7.96 -48.99 25.03
CA ASP A 33 -8.68 -49.85 25.99
C ASP A 33 -8.57 -51.36 25.65
N ASP A 34 -7.35 -51.88 25.50
CA ASP A 34 -7.09 -53.32 25.49
C ASP A 34 -6.37 -53.74 26.81
N PRO A 35 -7.06 -54.39 27.76
CA PRO A 35 -6.48 -54.76 29.05
C PRO A 35 -5.47 -55.91 28.98
N ASP A 36 -5.43 -56.69 27.90
CA ASP A 36 -4.51 -57.83 27.73
C ASP A 36 -3.17 -57.44 27.09
N ARG A 37 -2.98 -56.16 26.74
CA ARG A 37 -1.72 -55.59 26.20
C ARG A 37 -0.85 -54.90 27.24
N ARG A 38 -1.25 -54.90 28.52
CA ARG A 38 -0.50 -54.24 29.60
C ARG A 38 0.78 -55.00 29.99
N ASP A 39 0.88 -56.28 29.67
CA ASP A 39 2.03 -57.11 30.07
C ASP A 39 3.18 -57.11 29.03
N ASP A 40 2.97 -56.53 27.84
CA ASP A 40 4.00 -56.41 26.78
C ASP A 40 4.55 -54.97 26.60
N LEU A 41 4.17 -54.03 27.48
CA LEU A 41 4.60 -52.62 27.42
C LEU A 41 5.69 -52.23 28.44
N ASP A 42 6.15 -53.17 29.26
CA ASP A 42 7.12 -52.93 30.34
C ASP A 42 8.56 -53.45 30.05
N GLU A 43 8.86 -53.86 28.83
CA GLU A 43 10.26 -53.97 28.36
C GLU A 43 10.46 -53.03 27.17
N LEU A 44 10.60 -51.73 27.48
CA LEU A 44 11.41 -50.85 26.63
C LEU A 44 12.74 -51.60 26.38
N PRO A 45 13.21 -51.73 25.13
CA PRO A 45 14.49 -52.40 24.87
C PRO A 45 15.54 -51.77 25.78
N ASP A 46 16.22 -52.59 26.60
CA ASP A 46 17.24 -52.16 27.57
C ASP A 46 18.00 -50.96 27.01
N ASP A 47 17.83 -49.78 27.64
CA ASP A 47 18.49 -48.54 27.22
C ASP A 47 19.98 -48.85 27.03
N GLU A 48 20.41 -48.94 25.77
CA GLU A 48 21.79 -49.25 25.44
C GLU A 48 22.66 -48.24 26.21
N PRO A 49 23.50 -48.70 27.16
CA PRO A 49 24.07 -47.81 28.16
C PRO A 49 24.89 -46.74 27.47
N LEU A 50 24.59 -45.47 27.74
CA LEU A 50 25.12 -44.35 26.98
C LEU A 50 26.66 -44.34 27.03
N THR A 51 27.30 -44.79 25.95
CA THR A 51 28.77 -44.83 25.85
C THR A 51 29.32 -43.50 25.33
N PRO A 52 30.57 -43.13 25.70
CA PRO A 52 31.26 -42.00 25.09
C PRO A 52 31.26 -41.98 23.56
N GLU A 53 31.37 -43.16 22.94
CA GLU A 53 31.37 -43.34 21.48
C GLU A 53 30.00 -43.01 20.87
N LEU A 54 28.91 -43.46 21.49
CA LEU A 54 27.54 -43.10 21.08
C LEU A 54 27.29 -41.58 21.18
N VAL A 55 27.80 -40.93 22.24
CA VAL A 55 27.71 -39.47 22.42
C VAL A 55 28.51 -38.72 21.37
N GLU A 56 29.68 -39.22 20.98
CA GLU A 56 30.49 -38.66 19.89
C GLU A 56 29.77 -38.79 18.54
N GLU A 57 29.21 -39.96 18.21
CA GLU A 57 28.45 -40.17 16.98
C GLU A 57 27.20 -39.28 16.88
N GLU A 58 26.47 -39.11 17.99
CA GLU A 58 25.38 -38.15 18.07
C GLU A 58 25.84 -36.71 17.87
N ALA A 59 26.96 -36.32 18.49
CA ALA A 59 27.52 -34.98 18.34
C ALA A 59 27.95 -34.70 16.88
N ILE A 60 28.51 -35.69 16.19
CA ILE A 60 28.87 -35.62 14.77
C ILE A 60 27.60 -35.48 13.91
N ARG A 61 26.56 -36.28 14.16
CA ARG A 61 25.26 -36.17 13.48
C ARG A 61 24.61 -34.81 13.70
N GLY A 62 24.59 -34.32 14.94
CA GLY A 62 24.05 -33.01 15.29
C GLY A 62 24.82 -31.87 14.62
N ASP A 63 26.15 -31.96 14.57
CA ASP A 63 27.00 -30.99 13.86
C ASP A 63 26.78 -31.01 12.34
N PHE A 64 26.55 -32.19 11.75
CA PHE A 64 26.15 -32.32 10.35
C PHE A 64 24.79 -31.65 10.10
N MET A 65 23.80 -31.93 10.94
CA MET A 65 22.46 -31.32 10.86
C MET A 65 22.53 -29.80 10.97
N LEU A 66 23.31 -29.25 11.90
CA LEU A 66 23.47 -27.81 12.09
C LEU A 66 24.06 -27.11 10.85
N ARG A 67 25.06 -27.70 10.20
CA ARG A 67 25.61 -27.13 8.96
C ARG A 67 24.57 -27.08 7.85
N TRP A 68 23.77 -28.13 7.69
CA TRP A 68 22.68 -28.15 6.71
C TRP A 68 21.51 -27.24 7.10
N ALA A 69 21.24 -27.06 8.39
CA ALA A 69 20.26 -26.08 8.87
C ALA A 69 20.66 -24.65 8.49
N VAL A 70 21.95 -24.30 8.56
CA VAL A 70 22.46 -23.01 8.07
C VAL A 70 22.26 -22.86 6.56
N VAL A 71 22.53 -23.91 5.78
CA VAL A 71 22.32 -23.89 4.32
C VAL A 71 20.83 -23.73 4.00
N LEU A 72 19.95 -24.46 4.69
CA LEU A 72 18.51 -24.35 4.54
C LEU A 72 18.01 -22.95 4.92
N LEU A 73 18.53 -22.36 6.01
CA LEU A 73 18.22 -21.00 6.41
C LEU A 73 18.62 -19.98 5.31
N ALA A 74 19.80 -20.15 4.71
CA ALA A 74 20.23 -19.29 3.60
C ALA A 74 19.33 -19.44 2.37
N VAL A 75 18.93 -20.67 2.04
CA VAL A 75 17.98 -20.97 0.97
C VAL A 75 16.63 -20.31 1.25
N LEU A 76 16.10 -20.41 2.46
CA LEU A 76 14.83 -19.79 2.86
C LEU A 76 14.91 -18.25 2.74
N MET A 77 15.98 -17.64 3.25
CA MET A 77 16.20 -16.18 3.15
C MET A 77 16.36 -15.71 1.70
N ALA A 78 16.95 -16.54 0.85
CA ALA A 78 17.10 -16.28 -0.57
C ALA A 78 15.82 -16.57 -1.37
N PHE A 79 14.93 -17.44 -0.89
CA PHE A 79 13.66 -17.77 -1.54
C PHE A 79 12.56 -16.71 -1.31
N THR A 80 12.97 -15.46 -1.30
CA THR A 80 12.14 -14.27 -1.14
C THR A 80 11.79 -13.66 -2.49
N GLN A 81 10.75 -12.83 -2.56
CA GLN A 81 10.45 -12.07 -3.76
C GLN A 81 11.47 -10.94 -3.99
N ILE A 82 11.63 -10.51 -5.24
CA ILE A 82 12.59 -9.49 -5.65
C ILE A 82 11.92 -8.11 -5.58
N SER A 83 12.42 -7.23 -4.73
CA SER A 83 11.95 -5.83 -4.62
C SER A 83 12.90 -4.80 -5.23
N ASP A 84 14.03 -5.25 -5.77
CA ASP A 84 15.10 -4.42 -6.30
C ASP A 84 14.99 -4.26 -7.84
N THR A 85 15.19 -3.04 -8.35
CA THR A 85 15.15 -2.71 -9.77
C THR A 85 16.49 -2.89 -10.49
N ARG A 86 17.62 -2.95 -9.76
CA ARG A 86 18.97 -3.13 -10.34
C ARG A 86 19.09 -4.31 -11.31
N PRO A 87 18.49 -5.48 -11.04
CA PRO A 87 18.53 -6.60 -11.98
C PRO A 87 18.00 -6.26 -13.37
N LEU A 88 17.06 -5.32 -13.50
CA LEU A 88 16.49 -4.91 -14.79
C LEU A 88 17.56 -4.30 -15.71
N VAL A 89 18.44 -3.47 -15.14
CA VAL A 89 19.55 -2.86 -15.89
C VAL A 89 20.60 -3.89 -16.25
N LEU A 90 20.93 -4.81 -15.33
CA LEU A 90 21.90 -5.88 -15.59
C LEU A 90 21.43 -6.80 -16.73
N ILE A 91 20.12 -7.13 -16.76
CA ILE A 91 19.51 -7.91 -17.86
C ILE A 91 19.66 -7.17 -19.19
N ARG A 92 19.27 -5.89 -19.24
CA ARG A 92 19.33 -5.10 -20.48
C ARG A 92 20.76 -4.83 -20.95
N SER A 93 21.69 -4.62 -20.02
CA SER A 93 23.13 -4.50 -20.30
C SER A 93 23.68 -5.80 -20.90
N GLY A 94 23.37 -6.94 -20.29
CA GLY A 94 23.78 -8.26 -20.79
C GLY A 94 23.14 -8.60 -22.15
N ASP A 95 21.86 -8.31 -22.35
CA ASP A 95 21.16 -8.48 -23.63
C ASP A 95 21.81 -7.64 -24.74
N TYR A 96 22.13 -6.38 -24.43
CA TYR A 96 22.82 -5.49 -25.36
C TYR A 96 24.20 -6.03 -25.75
N MET A 97 25.00 -6.49 -24.77
CA MET A 97 26.31 -7.09 -25.06
C MET A 97 26.17 -8.37 -25.88
N ARG A 98 25.22 -9.27 -25.55
CA ARG A 98 24.99 -10.49 -26.36
C ARG A 98 24.63 -10.16 -27.81
N ALA A 99 23.92 -9.06 -28.06
CA ALA A 99 23.53 -8.63 -29.41
C ALA A 99 24.63 -7.85 -30.17
N ASN A 100 25.46 -7.06 -29.48
CA ASN A 100 26.39 -6.11 -30.11
C ASN A 100 27.89 -6.43 -29.87
N GLY A 101 28.20 -7.51 -29.16
CA GLY A 101 29.56 -7.98 -28.89
C GLY A 101 29.78 -8.40 -27.43
N PHE A 102 30.52 -9.49 -27.21
CA PHE A 102 30.67 -10.09 -25.88
C PHE A 102 31.25 -9.16 -24.79
N LEU A 103 32.15 -8.25 -25.19
CA LEU A 103 32.83 -7.31 -24.29
C LEU A 103 32.04 -6.00 -24.12
N PRO A 104 32.16 -5.31 -22.97
CA PRO A 104 31.45 -4.07 -22.72
C PRO A 104 31.85 -2.97 -23.72
N PRO A 105 30.90 -2.12 -24.16
CA PRO A 105 31.17 -1.04 -25.11
C PRO A 105 32.12 0.00 -24.50
N ARG A 106 33.08 0.48 -25.30
CA ARG A 106 34.14 1.41 -24.84
C ARG A 106 33.86 2.89 -25.11
N GLY A 107 32.93 3.22 -26.01
CA GLY A 107 32.78 4.60 -26.53
C GLY A 107 31.40 5.23 -26.42
N THR A 108 30.33 4.45 -26.22
CA THR A 108 28.95 4.97 -26.22
C THR A 108 28.09 4.19 -25.23
N ASP A 109 27.36 4.89 -24.36
CA ASP A 109 26.31 4.27 -23.55
C ASP A 109 25.05 4.05 -24.38
N PRO A 110 24.58 2.81 -24.52
CA PRO A 110 23.29 2.56 -25.16
C PRO A 110 22.08 2.81 -24.24
N LEU A 111 22.28 2.90 -22.91
CA LEU A 111 21.19 2.88 -21.94
C LEU A 111 20.85 4.25 -21.33
N SER A 112 21.70 5.27 -21.44
CA SER A 112 21.42 6.63 -20.97
C SER A 112 21.61 7.66 -22.07
N PHE A 113 20.82 8.73 -22.04
CA PHE A 113 20.92 9.83 -23.01
C PHE A 113 21.86 10.94 -22.51
N THR A 114 22.10 11.03 -21.21
CA THR A 114 23.04 11.99 -20.61
C THR A 114 24.50 11.62 -20.83
N MET A 115 24.78 10.33 -21.04
CA MET A 115 26.13 9.81 -21.35
C MET A 115 26.29 9.39 -22.81
N GLU A 116 25.40 9.86 -23.69
CA GLU A 116 25.50 9.58 -25.13
C GLU A 116 26.82 10.12 -25.70
N GLY A 117 27.55 9.27 -26.43
CA GLY A 117 28.88 9.60 -26.96
C GLY A 117 30.01 9.67 -25.93
N ARG A 118 29.76 9.31 -24.66
CA ARG A 118 30.76 9.32 -23.58
C ARG A 118 31.23 7.89 -23.22
N PRO A 119 32.50 7.72 -22.80
CA PRO A 119 33.01 6.42 -22.37
C PRO A 119 32.37 5.99 -21.04
N ILE A 120 31.92 4.74 -20.98
CA ILE A 120 31.37 4.12 -19.76
C ILE A 120 32.28 3.01 -19.27
N THR A 121 32.48 2.99 -17.96
CA THR A 121 33.18 1.92 -17.26
C THR A 121 32.18 0.99 -16.58
N ASN A 122 32.11 -0.25 -17.05
CA ASN A 122 31.38 -1.33 -16.38
C ASN A 122 32.38 -2.43 -15.98
N THR A 123 32.82 -2.41 -14.72
CA THR A 123 33.81 -3.38 -14.21
C THR A 123 33.20 -4.76 -13.97
N GLY A 124 31.93 -4.84 -13.56
CA GLY A 124 31.18 -6.09 -13.28
C GLY A 124 30.49 -6.73 -14.49
N TRP A 125 30.89 -6.38 -15.72
CA TRP A 125 30.22 -6.74 -16.98
C TRP A 125 29.95 -8.25 -17.17
N LEU A 126 30.76 -9.15 -16.59
CA LEU A 126 30.56 -10.59 -16.76
C LEU A 126 29.32 -11.07 -15.99
N PHE A 127 28.99 -10.41 -14.88
CA PHE A 127 27.80 -10.76 -14.11
C PHE A 127 26.50 -10.32 -14.82
N ASP A 128 26.53 -9.23 -15.59
CA ASP A 128 25.41 -8.83 -16.46
C ASP A 128 25.01 -9.97 -17.41
N HIS A 129 26.00 -10.66 -17.99
CA HIS A 129 25.76 -11.86 -18.82
C HIS A 129 25.12 -13.01 -18.03
N VAL A 130 25.55 -13.23 -16.78
CA VAL A 130 24.99 -14.28 -15.90
C VAL A 130 23.51 -14.00 -15.60
N VAL A 131 23.17 -12.76 -15.22
CA VAL A 131 21.79 -12.38 -14.92
C VAL A 131 20.92 -12.40 -16.17
N SER A 132 21.42 -11.87 -17.29
CA SER A 132 20.76 -11.89 -18.60
C SER A 132 20.51 -13.32 -19.10
N LEU A 133 21.46 -14.24 -18.89
CA LEU A 133 21.29 -15.66 -19.20
C LEU A 133 20.21 -16.31 -18.31
N ALA A 134 20.27 -16.10 -16.99
CA ALA A 134 19.29 -16.62 -16.05
C ALA A 134 17.86 -16.14 -16.40
N TRP A 135 17.73 -14.87 -16.77
CA TRP A 135 16.47 -14.31 -17.27
C TRP A 135 16.00 -15.00 -18.56
N SER A 136 16.89 -15.19 -19.54
CA SER A 136 16.52 -15.83 -20.81
C SER A 136 16.13 -17.31 -20.67
N LEU A 137 16.63 -18.02 -19.65
CA LEU A 137 16.34 -19.44 -19.43
C LEU A 137 15.01 -19.69 -18.70
N GLY A 138 14.61 -18.80 -17.80
CA GLY A 138 13.45 -19.05 -16.92
C GLY A 138 12.70 -17.82 -16.43
N GLY A 139 12.95 -16.64 -17.00
CA GLY A 139 12.36 -15.37 -16.58
C GLY A 139 12.52 -15.13 -15.07
N TYR A 140 11.41 -14.84 -14.40
CA TYR A 140 11.36 -14.67 -12.95
C TYR A 140 11.85 -15.89 -12.16
N TYR A 141 11.55 -17.11 -12.62
CA TYR A 141 12.00 -18.34 -11.96
C TYR A 141 13.52 -18.53 -12.09
N GLY A 142 14.09 -18.15 -13.23
CA GLY A 142 15.53 -18.19 -13.47
C GLY A 142 16.31 -17.26 -12.53
N LEU A 143 15.80 -16.04 -12.31
CA LEU A 143 16.38 -15.11 -11.34
C LEU A 143 16.28 -15.60 -9.89
N THR A 144 15.12 -16.14 -9.49
CA THR A 144 14.96 -16.73 -8.16
C THR A 144 15.91 -17.93 -7.98
N ALA A 145 16.05 -18.79 -8.99
CA ALA A 145 16.97 -19.92 -8.95
C ALA A 145 18.43 -19.48 -8.79
N LEU A 146 18.88 -18.47 -9.55
CA LEU A 146 20.24 -17.92 -9.44
C LEU A 146 20.54 -17.46 -8.00
N LYS A 147 19.59 -16.73 -7.39
CA LYS A 147 19.68 -16.26 -6.01
C LYS A 147 19.77 -17.41 -5.01
N VAL A 148 18.85 -18.39 -5.09
CA VAL A 148 18.79 -19.52 -4.16
C VAL A 148 20.03 -20.38 -4.24
N LEU A 149 20.49 -20.69 -5.46
CA LEU A 149 21.70 -21.46 -5.68
C LEU A 149 22.94 -20.71 -5.22
N GLY A 150 23.02 -19.39 -5.48
CA GLY A 150 24.10 -18.53 -5.02
C GLY A 150 24.18 -18.48 -3.49
N ALA A 151 23.07 -18.21 -2.81
CA ALA A 151 23.01 -18.15 -1.35
C ALA A 151 23.25 -19.51 -0.68
N GLY A 152 22.71 -20.59 -1.25
CA GLY A 152 22.97 -21.96 -0.80
C GLY A 152 24.45 -22.35 -0.95
N LEU A 153 25.07 -22.02 -2.09
CA LEU A 153 26.50 -22.23 -2.31
C LEU A 153 27.35 -21.39 -1.35
N PHE A 154 26.99 -20.12 -1.14
CA PHE A 154 27.62 -19.25 -0.16
C PHE A 154 27.61 -19.86 1.26
N ALA A 155 26.45 -20.27 1.75
CA ALA A 155 26.31 -20.88 3.08
C ALA A 155 27.02 -22.23 3.19
N PHE A 156 26.98 -23.04 2.12
CA PHE A 156 27.71 -24.30 2.05
C PHE A 156 29.22 -24.07 2.16
N LEU A 157 29.77 -23.10 1.41
CA LEU A 157 31.18 -22.74 1.50
C LEU A 157 31.53 -22.18 2.89
N LEU A 158 30.67 -21.37 3.48
CA LEU A 158 30.88 -20.80 4.82
C LEU A 158 30.94 -21.89 5.90
N THR A 159 30.02 -22.86 5.87
CA THR A 159 30.00 -23.97 6.85
C THR A 159 31.16 -24.95 6.68
N ARG A 160 31.85 -24.94 5.53
CA ARG A 160 33.10 -25.70 5.31
C ARG A 160 34.30 -25.07 5.99
N ILE A 161 34.22 -23.81 6.42
CA ILE A 161 35.28 -23.11 7.14
C ILE A 161 35.34 -23.63 8.59
N SER A 162 36.02 -24.75 8.79
CA SER A 162 36.18 -25.41 10.08
C SER A 162 37.46 -26.24 10.14
N ILE A 163 37.97 -26.46 11.35
CA ILE A 163 39.09 -27.37 11.61
C ILE A 163 38.53 -28.80 11.65
N PRO A 164 39.06 -29.74 10.83
CA PRO A 164 38.60 -31.12 10.82
C PRO A 164 38.79 -31.82 12.17
N GLY A 165 37.81 -32.66 12.55
CA GLY A 165 37.86 -33.43 13.80
C GLY A 165 37.51 -32.62 15.05
N LEU A 166 37.05 -31.38 14.92
CA LEU A 166 36.56 -30.57 16.03
C LEU A 166 35.05 -30.28 15.87
N PRO A 167 34.33 -30.09 17.00
CA PRO A 167 32.92 -29.69 16.96
C PRO A 167 32.69 -28.41 16.15
N THR A 168 31.59 -28.37 15.40
CA THR A 168 31.23 -27.24 14.51
C THR A 168 29.94 -26.52 14.89
N TRP A 169 29.30 -26.88 16.00
CA TRP A 169 28.07 -26.21 16.45
C TRP A 169 28.26 -24.68 16.57
N TRP A 170 29.35 -24.21 17.18
CA TRP A 170 29.62 -22.77 17.32
C TRP A 170 29.93 -22.10 15.97
N SER A 171 30.68 -22.76 15.10
CA SER A 171 30.91 -22.29 13.73
C SER A 171 29.60 -22.17 12.95
N SER A 172 28.64 -23.07 13.21
CA SER A 172 27.30 -23.04 12.61
C SER A 172 26.46 -21.88 13.15
N VAL A 173 26.57 -21.56 14.45
CA VAL A 173 25.96 -20.34 15.03
C VAL A 173 26.52 -19.08 14.36
N CYS A 174 27.85 -18.96 14.27
CA CYS A 174 28.48 -17.82 13.59
C CYS A 174 28.06 -17.73 12.12
N ALA A 175 27.99 -18.87 11.42
CA ALA A 175 27.55 -18.92 10.04
C ALA A 175 26.07 -18.54 9.87
N ALA A 176 25.18 -18.95 10.77
CA ALA A 176 23.77 -18.55 10.74
C ALA A 176 23.61 -17.03 10.87
N PHE A 177 24.30 -16.40 11.81
CA PHE A 177 24.26 -14.95 11.93
C PHE A 177 24.89 -14.23 10.72
N ALA A 178 25.96 -14.77 10.12
CA ALA A 178 26.50 -14.21 8.89
C ALA A 178 25.53 -14.36 7.70
N VAL A 179 24.79 -15.47 7.62
CA VAL A 179 23.73 -15.66 6.63
C VAL A 179 22.61 -14.63 6.84
N VAL A 180 22.19 -14.37 8.08
CA VAL A 180 21.22 -13.32 8.40
C VAL A 180 21.77 -11.92 8.06
N ALA A 181 23.05 -11.67 8.34
CA ALA A 181 23.70 -10.39 8.02
C ALA A 181 23.83 -10.13 6.52
N CYS A 182 23.97 -11.18 5.71
CA CYS A 182 24.10 -11.08 4.26
C CYS A 182 22.77 -11.28 3.51
N SER A 183 21.66 -11.50 4.21
CA SER A 183 20.39 -11.94 3.59
C SER A 183 19.83 -10.92 2.60
N GLN A 184 20.04 -9.63 2.85
CA GLN A 184 19.63 -8.54 1.96
C GLN A 184 20.45 -8.47 0.67
N ASP A 185 21.65 -9.04 0.63
CA ASP A 185 22.49 -9.12 -0.57
C ASP A 185 22.22 -10.42 -1.36
N PHE A 186 21.31 -11.28 -0.89
CA PHE A 186 20.75 -12.36 -1.69
C PHE A 186 19.75 -11.78 -2.70
N VAL A 187 20.28 -11.06 -3.69
CA VAL A 187 19.56 -10.46 -4.82
C VAL A 187 20.37 -10.82 -6.08
N PRO A 188 19.76 -10.95 -7.28
CA PRO A 188 20.51 -11.21 -8.51
C PRO A 188 21.30 -9.97 -8.98
N THR A 189 22.23 -9.51 -8.15
CA THR A 189 23.17 -8.39 -8.35
C THR A 189 24.61 -8.84 -8.09
N HIS A 190 25.59 -7.99 -8.42
CA HIS A 190 27.01 -8.33 -8.36
C HIS A 190 27.49 -8.74 -6.95
N GLU A 191 26.84 -8.21 -5.91
CA GLU A 191 27.13 -8.50 -4.51
C GLU A 191 26.98 -9.98 -4.16
N LEU A 192 26.00 -10.68 -4.76
CA LEU A 192 25.80 -12.12 -4.56
C LEU A 192 27.01 -12.93 -5.02
N ALA A 193 27.58 -12.59 -6.18
CA ALA A 193 28.81 -13.23 -6.65
C ALA A 193 29.99 -12.92 -5.73
N GLY A 194 30.10 -11.67 -5.28
CA GLY A 194 31.11 -11.22 -4.32
C GLY A 194 31.11 -12.03 -3.02
N LEU A 195 29.93 -12.29 -2.44
CA LEU A 195 29.78 -13.09 -1.22
C LEU A 195 30.26 -14.54 -1.40
N VAL A 196 29.86 -15.20 -2.49
CA VAL A 196 30.28 -16.58 -2.82
C VAL A 196 31.80 -16.65 -3.00
N LEU A 197 32.37 -15.72 -3.75
CA LEU A 197 33.80 -15.68 -4.04
C LEU A 197 34.64 -15.33 -2.80
N LEU A 198 34.14 -14.46 -1.91
CA LEU A 198 34.78 -14.18 -0.63
C LEU A 198 34.74 -15.41 0.29
N ALA A 199 33.62 -16.12 0.38
CA ALA A 199 33.53 -17.36 1.16
C ALA A 199 34.49 -18.44 0.64
N TYR A 200 34.62 -18.56 -0.69
CA TYR A 200 35.61 -19.45 -1.30
C TYR A 200 37.06 -19.01 -1.02
N LEU A 201 37.34 -17.71 -1.09
CA LEU A 201 38.66 -17.16 -0.76
C LEU A 201 39.05 -17.48 0.69
N LEU A 202 38.13 -17.35 1.64
CA LEU A 202 38.37 -17.71 3.05
C LEU A 202 38.65 -19.21 3.23
N ASN A 203 37.98 -20.09 2.48
CA ASN A 203 38.30 -21.52 2.47
C ASN A 203 39.74 -21.78 1.99
N LEU A 204 40.22 -21.07 0.97
CA LEU A 204 41.59 -21.17 0.50
C LEU A 204 42.60 -20.70 1.55
N LEU A 205 42.32 -19.58 2.23
CA LEU A 205 43.15 -19.08 3.32
C LEU A 205 43.17 -20.01 4.54
N LEU A 206 42.05 -20.68 4.84
CA LEU A 206 42.00 -21.70 5.89
C LEU A 206 42.82 -22.95 5.49
N ALA A 207 42.68 -23.44 4.26
CA ALA A 207 43.45 -24.58 3.77
C ALA A 207 44.95 -24.31 3.86
N HIS A 208 45.38 -23.07 3.58
CA HIS A 208 46.74 -22.62 3.80
C HIS A 208 47.17 -22.69 5.28
N ARG A 209 46.34 -22.15 6.19
CA ARG A 209 46.60 -22.18 7.64
C ARG A 209 46.77 -23.61 8.17
N LEU A 210 46.03 -24.56 7.60
CA LEU A 210 46.10 -25.99 7.96
C LEU A 210 47.25 -26.75 7.27
N GLY A 211 48.06 -26.09 6.44
CA GLY A 211 49.16 -26.72 5.70
C GLY A 211 48.71 -27.58 4.51
N ARG A 212 47.45 -27.45 4.05
CA ARG A 212 46.83 -28.24 2.97
C ARG A 212 46.65 -27.45 1.67
N GLY A 213 47.28 -26.28 1.56
CA GLY A 213 47.05 -25.30 0.49
C GLY A 213 47.80 -25.55 -0.82
N GLU A 214 47.71 -26.75 -1.40
CA GLU A 214 48.33 -27.02 -2.70
C GLU A 214 47.77 -26.12 -3.81
N GLY A 215 48.66 -25.46 -4.56
CA GLY A 215 48.30 -24.56 -5.65
C GLY A 215 47.73 -23.20 -5.23
N LEU A 216 47.75 -22.85 -3.94
CA LEU A 216 47.19 -21.59 -3.43
C LEU A 216 47.71 -20.35 -4.20
N TYR A 217 49.00 -20.35 -4.54
CA TYR A 217 49.68 -19.20 -5.14
C TYR A 217 49.18 -18.82 -6.54
N TRP A 218 48.59 -19.76 -7.28
CA TRP A 218 47.93 -19.47 -8.56
C TRP A 218 46.41 -19.38 -8.41
N LYS A 219 45.81 -20.17 -7.51
CA LYS A 219 44.37 -20.15 -7.22
C LYS A 219 43.89 -18.78 -6.73
N LEU A 220 44.64 -18.12 -5.83
CA LEU A 220 44.25 -16.81 -5.30
C LEU A 220 44.24 -15.70 -6.38
N PRO A 221 45.33 -15.49 -7.16
CA PRO A 221 45.28 -14.53 -8.26
C PRO A 221 44.27 -14.89 -9.35
N ALA A 222 44.12 -16.18 -9.70
CA ALA A 222 43.13 -16.62 -10.70
C ALA A 222 41.69 -16.33 -10.24
N LEU A 223 41.39 -16.56 -8.95
CA LEU A 223 40.10 -16.23 -8.35
C LEU A 223 39.82 -14.73 -8.44
N LEU A 224 40.79 -13.87 -8.12
CA LEU A 224 40.61 -12.42 -8.20
C LEU A 224 40.55 -11.88 -9.63
N ALA A 225 41.23 -12.52 -10.58
CA ALA A 225 41.08 -12.22 -12.01
C ALA A 225 39.66 -12.54 -12.49
N LEU A 226 39.03 -13.62 -12.01
CA LEU A 226 37.63 -13.90 -12.30
C LEU A 226 36.70 -12.92 -11.58
N TRP A 227 36.95 -12.68 -10.29
CA TRP A 227 36.12 -11.82 -9.44
C TRP A 227 36.07 -10.39 -9.95
N SER A 228 37.20 -9.82 -10.41
CA SER A 228 37.27 -8.44 -10.93
C SER A 228 36.36 -8.18 -12.13
N ASN A 229 35.87 -9.23 -12.82
CA ASN A 229 34.92 -9.14 -13.93
C ASN A 229 33.46 -9.37 -13.50
N LEU A 230 33.22 -10.00 -12.34
CA LEU A 230 31.89 -10.31 -11.82
C LEU A 230 31.38 -9.25 -10.84
N ASP A 231 32.27 -8.64 -10.05
CA ASP A 231 31.89 -7.70 -9.01
C ASP A 231 32.93 -6.56 -8.89
N PRO A 232 32.48 -5.28 -8.97
CA PRO A 232 33.35 -4.12 -8.77
C PRO A 232 34.14 -4.14 -7.44
N ARG A 233 33.66 -4.86 -6.43
CA ARG A 233 34.26 -4.96 -5.09
C ARG A 233 35.29 -6.07 -4.94
N ALA A 234 35.80 -6.65 -6.04
CA ALA A 234 36.87 -7.66 -5.98
C ALA A 234 38.13 -7.20 -5.21
N TRP A 235 38.35 -5.89 -5.09
CA TRP A 235 39.42 -5.30 -4.27
C TRP A 235 39.31 -5.69 -2.78
N ILE A 236 38.11 -5.96 -2.25
CA ILE A 236 37.92 -6.45 -0.86
C ILE A 236 38.66 -7.77 -0.68
N GLY A 237 38.54 -8.69 -1.64
CA GLY A 237 39.27 -9.95 -1.63
C GLY A 237 40.79 -9.74 -1.67
N ALA A 238 41.28 -8.81 -2.50
CA ALA A 238 42.71 -8.45 -2.54
C ALA A 238 43.21 -7.88 -1.20
N VAL A 239 42.42 -7.01 -0.55
CA VAL A 239 42.71 -6.45 0.77
C VAL A 239 42.72 -7.53 1.85
N VAL A 240 41.76 -8.46 1.84
CA VAL A 240 41.72 -9.61 2.77
C VAL A 240 42.98 -10.47 2.63
N VAL A 241 43.41 -10.78 1.40
CA VAL A 241 44.66 -11.52 1.15
C VAL A 241 45.88 -10.74 1.63
N LEU A 242 45.92 -9.42 1.40
CA LEU A 242 47.00 -8.55 1.84
C LEU A 242 47.13 -8.51 3.37
N LEU A 243 46.01 -8.31 4.07
CA LEU A 243 45.94 -8.26 5.54
C LEU A 243 46.36 -9.62 6.13
N TYR A 244 45.88 -10.72 5.54
CA TYR A 244 46.30 -12.06 5.94
C TYR A 244 47.80 -12.30 5.72
N ALA A 245 48.33 -11.90 4.56
CA ALA A 245 49.75 -12.01 4.23
C ALA A 245 50.63 -11.18 5.17
N PHE A 246 50.19 -9.97 5.54
CA PHE A 246 50.89 -9.12 6.50
C PHE A 246 50.94 -9.75 7.90
N GLY A 247 49.81 -10.32 8.34
CA GLY A 247 49.76 -11.08 9.60
C GLY A 247 50.67 -12.32 9.57
N SER A 248 50.68 -13.07 8.47
CA SER A 248 51.56 -14.24 8.29
C SER A 248 53.06 -13.85 8.27
N LEU A 249 53.41 -12.72 7.66
CA LEU A 249 54.78 -12.19 7.70
C LEU A 249 55.20 -11.84 9.13
N ARG A 250 54.31 -11.26 9.93
CA ARG A 250 54.55 -11.02 11.36
C ARG A 250 54.69 -12.33 12.14
N HIS A 251 53.87 -13.34 11.84
CA HIS A 251 54.00 -14.67 12.44
C HIS A 251 55.40 -15.22 12.24
N ARG A 252 55.87 -15.20 10.99
CA ARG A 252 57.18 -15.69 10.59
C ARG A 252 58.32 -14.93 11.27
N ARG A 253 58.25 -13.59 11.33
CA ARG A 253 59.25 -12.76 12.03
C ARG A 253 59.32 -13.10 13.53
N SER A 254 58.19 -13.35 14.17
CA SER A 254 58.15 -13.79 15.57
C SER A 254 58.80 -15.16 15.75
N LEU A 255 58.52 -16.11 14.85
CA LEU A 255 59.13 -17.45 14.86
C LEU A 255 60.65 -17.43 14.72
N VAL A 256 61.15 -16.64 13.77
CA VAL A 256 62.60 -16.44 13.57
C VAL A 256 63.24 -15.82 14.81
N ARG A 257 62.60 -14.82 15.44
CA ARG A 257 63.11 -14.18 16.66
C ARG A 257 63.18 -15.13 17.86
N SER A 258 62.34 -16.16 17.92
CA SER A 258 62.38 -17.15 19.01
C SER A 258 63.19 -18.41 18.66
N GLY A 259 63.97 -18.40 17.58
CA GLY A 259 64.85 -19.51 17.20
C GLY A 259 64.14 -20.74 16.62
N ALA A 260 62.85 -20.64 16.28
CA ALA A 260 62.09 -21.73 15.68
C ALA A 260 62.33 -21.82 14.16
N ASN A 261 62.39 -23.02 13.58
CA ASN A 261 62.66 -23.21 12.16
C ASN A 261 61.50 -22.62 11.30
N PRO A 262 61.75 -21.56 10.49
CA PRO A 262 60.72 -20.89 9.70
C PRO A 262 60.32 -21.64 8.42
N ASP A 263 61.01 -22.72 8.05
CA ASP A 263 60.80 -23.46 6.78
C ASP A 263 59.44 -24.15 6.67
N ARG A 264 58.72 -24.29 7.80
CA ARG A 264 57.34 -24.78 7.83
C ARG A 264 56.30 -23.73 7.41
N LEU A 265 56.68 -22.45 7.29
CA LEU A 265 55.79 -21.38 6.85
C LEU A 265 56.14 -20.93 5.42
N PRO A 266 55.16 -20.98 4.50
CA PRO A 266 55.38 -20.63 3.10
C PRO A 266 55.82 -19.17 2.90
N THR A 267 57.01 -19.01 2.31
CA THR A 267 57.74 -17.76 2.04
C THR A 267 57.09 -16.79 1.06
N ARG A 268 56.12 -17.24 0.23
CA ARG A 268 55.70 -16.54 -1.00
C ARG A 268 54.36 -15.80 -0.93
N LEU A 269 53.70 -15.74 0.24
CA LEU A 269 52.40 -15.08 0.37
C LEU A 269 52.41 -13.58 0.04
N GLY A 270 53.47 -12.85 0.37
CA GLY A 270 53.59 -11.43 0.03
C GLY A 270 53.63 -11.19 -1.49
N ALA A 271 54.39 -12.00 -2.22
CA ALA A 271 54.41 -11.96 -3.69
C ALA A 271 53.05 -12.35 -4.30
N THR A 272 52.36 -13.32 -3.67
CA THR A 272 51.02 -13.73 -4.08
C THR A 272 50.00 -12.63 -3.85
N ALA A 273 50.07 -11.90 -2.74
CA ALA A 273 49.24 -10.72 -2.50
C ALA A 273 49.50 -9.63 -3.56
N GLY A 274 50.75 -9.41 -3.96
CA GLY A 274 51.08 -8.53 -5.08
C GLY A 274 50.47 -9.00 -6.41
N LEU A 275 50.55 -10.31 -6.71
CA LEU A 275 49.90 -10.91 -7.88
C LEU A 275 48.38 -10.81 -7.84
N CYS A 276 47.77 -10.87 -6.65
CA CYS A 276 46.33 -10.66 -6.45
C CYS A 276 45.89 -9.23 -6.83
N PHE A 277 46.69 -8.20 -6.52
CA PHE A 277 46.42 -6.84 -7.01
C PHE A 277 46.65 -6.72 -8.52
N ALA A 278 47.70 -7.36 -9.05
CA ALA A 278 47.92 -7.42 -10.50
C ALA A 278 46.78 -8.13 -11.23
N ALA A 279 46.16 -9.15 -10.61
CA ALA A 279 45.01 -9.86 -11.16
C ALA A 279 43.76 -8.98 -11.33
N LEU A 280 43.60 -7.90 -10.54
CA LEU A 280 42.52 -6.93 -10.76
C LEU A 280 42.64 -6.21 -12.12
N LEU A 281 43.84 -6.16 -12.71
CA LEU A 281 44.05 -5.61 -14.05
C LEU A 281 43.53 -6.55 -15.17
N VAL A 282 43.17 -7.79 -14.85
CA VAL A 282 42.52 -8.72 -15.79
C VAL A 282 41.05 -8.32 -15.90
N ASN A 283 40.79 -7.17 -16.51
CA ASN A 283 39.47 -6.61 -16.74
C ASN A 283 39.53 -5.77 -18.03
N PRO A 284 38.43 -5.64 -18.81
CA PRO A 284 38.37 -4.74 -19.97
C PRO A 284 38.73 -3.27 -19.64
N PHE A 285 38.55 -2.86 -18.38
CA PHE A 285 38.87 -1.55 -17.81
C PHE A 285 39.89 -1.70 -16.66
N PRO A 286 41.16 -1.98 -16.96
CA PRO A 286 42.16 -2.38 -15.94
C PRO A 286 42.40 -1.29 -14.89
N VAL A 287 42.51 -0.03 -15.32
CA VAL A 287 42.72 1.11 -14.41
C VAL A 287 41.50 1.35 -13.53
N ALA A 288 40.29 1.23 -14.08
CA ALA A 288 39.07 1.41 -13.31
C ALA A 288 38.88 0.30 -12.27
N SER A 289 39.18 -0.96 -12.63
CA SER A 289 39.13 -2.08 -11.68
C SER A 289 40.13 -1.92 -10.53
N LEU A 290 41.35 -1.47 -10.80
CA LEU A 290 42.35 -1.21 -9.76
C LEU A 290 41.97 0.01 -8.88
N ALA A 291 41.38 1.06 -9.48
CA ALA A 291 40.96 2.28 -8.78
C ALA A 291 39.59 2.18 -8.09
N ALA A 292 38.90 1.03 -8.20
CA ALA A 292 37.58 0.77 -7.63
C ALA A 292 37.40 1.21 -6.15
N PRO A 293 38.32 0.92 -5.20
CA PRO A 293 38.14 1.38 -3.82
C PRO A 293 38.15 2.90 -3.70
N LEU A 294 38.96 3.59 -4.49
CA LEU A 294 38.99 5.06 -4.50
C LEU A 294 37.69 5.61 -5.09
N THR A 295 37.23 5.08 -6.23
CA THR A 295 36.02 5.57 -6.89
C THR A 295 34.76 5.31 -6.07
N GLN A 296 34.65 4.16 -5.42
CA GLN A 296 33.48 3.83 -4.58
C GLN A 296 33.34 4.80 -3.41
N TYR A 297 34.41 4.99 -2.62
CA TYR A 297 34.35 5.83 -1.43
C TYR A 297 34.33 7.34 -1.74
N THR A 298 34.94 7.79 -2.84
CA THR A 298 35.01 9.22 -3.18
C THR A 298 33.92 9.71 -4.12
N ARG A 299 33.27 8.82 -4.88
CA ARG A 299 32.27 9.19 -5.89
C ARG A 299 30.94 8.46 -5.72
N GLU A 300 30.94 7.12 -5.72
CA GLU A 300 29.69 6.35 -5.75
C GLU A 300 28.89 6.49 -4.45
N TYR A 301 29.52 6.29 -3.29
CA TYR A 301 28.83 6.40 -2.01
C TYR A 301 28.32 7.81 -1.73
N PRO A 302 29.10 8.90 -1.94
CA PRO A 302 28.57 10.26 -1.84
C PRO A 302 27.40 10.54 -2.80
N ALA A 303 27.48 10.08 -4.06
CA ALA A 303 26.40 10.25 -5.03
C ALA A 303 25.09 9.56 -4.57
N MET A 304 25.19 8.36 -3.99
CA MET A 304 24.02 7.66 -3.44
C MET A 304 23.49 8.32 -2.16
N GLN A 305 24.33 8.92 -1.33
CA GLN A 305 23.89 9.70 -0.16
C GLN A 305 23.06 10.93 -0.55
N LEU A 306 23.28 11.53 -1.73
CA LEU A 306 22.44 12.63 -2.24
C LEU A 306 21.03 12.14 -2.57
N GLN A 307 20.91 10.91 -3.08
CA GLN A 307 19.62 10.34 -3.46
C GLN A 307 18.87 9.74 -2.26
N LYS A 308 19.58 9.23 -1.24
CA LYS A 308 19.01 8.57 -0.06
C LYS A 308 19.28 9.37 1.22
N SER A 309 18.34 10.20 1.67
CA SER A 309 18.50 11.00 2.89
C SER A 309 18.29 10.20 4.19
N LEU A 310 19.08 10.47 5.25
CA LEU A 310 18.97 9.87 6.59
C LEU A 310 17.76 10.31 7.43
N ARG A 311 16.90 11.22 6.96
CA ARG A 311 15.77 11.68 7.77
C ARG A 311 14.76 10.54 7.92
N PRO A 312 14.41 10.09 9.14
CA PRO A 312 13.56 8.91 9.35
C PRO A 312 12.20 9.00 8.62
N GLU A 313 11.59 10.18 8.60
CA GLU A 313 10.33 10.47 7.90
C GLU A 313 10.43 10.28 6.38
N LEU A 314 11.56 10.66 5.78
CA LEU A 314 11.83 10.46 4.35
C LEU A 314 12.39 9.08 4.04
N ALA A 315 13.08 8.44 5.00
CA ALA A 315 13.60 7.09 4.86
C ALA A 315 12.46 6.09 4.68
N ALA A 316 11.35 6.23 5.42
CA ALA A 316 10.14 5.40 5.27
C ALA A 316 9.52 5.39 3.86
N SER A 317 9.90 6.34 2.99
CA SER A 317 9.45 6.44 1.60
C SER A 317 10.40 5.80 0.56
N GLN A 318 11.45 5.09 0.99
CA GLN A 318 12.44 4.51 0.09
C GLN A 318 12.21 3.01 -0.10
N PHE A 319 12.27 2.52 -1.35
CA PHE A 319 12.25 1.09 -1.69
C PHE A 319 13.34 0.29 -0.97
N ASP A 320 14.43 0.96 -0.61
CA ASP A 320 15.61 0.37 -0.01
C ASP A 320 16.07 1.26 1.16
N ASN A 321 15.55 0.98 2.37
CA ASN A 321 15.84 1.69 3.63
C ASN A 321 17.28 1.48 4.13
N ARG A 322 18.17 0.97 3.28
CA ARG A 322 19.56 0.70 3.59
C ARG A 322 20.33 1.97 3.93
N VAL A 323 21.00 1.94 5.08
CA VAL A 323 21.93 2.98 5.54
C VAL A 323 23.37 2.73 5.11
N ASP A 324 23.56 1.79 4.19
CA ASP A 324 24.83 1.31 3.64
C ASP A 324 25.84 2.41 3.32
N TYR A 325 25.37 3.52 2.75
CA TYR A 325 26.24 4.60 2.29
C TYR A 325 26.67 5.55 3.40
N TYR A 326 26.25 5.35 4.65
CA TYR A 326 26.63 6.14 5.81
C TYR A 326 27.60 5.39 6.72
N SER A 327 28.29 6.13 7.59
CA SER A 327 29.15 5.50 8.60
C SER A 327 28.29 4.70 9.57
N ALA A 328 28.73 3.49 9.95
CA ALA A 328 28.07 2.68 10.96
C ALA A 328 28.02 3.35 12.36
N LEU A 329 28.82 4.40 12.58
CA LEU A 329 28.84 5.17 13.83
C LEU A 329 27.93 6.41 13.79
N ALA A 330 27.31 6.73 12.65
CA ALA A 330 26.44 7.88 12.55
C ALA A 330 25.15 7.65 13.37
N PRO A 331 24.79 8.52 14.33
CA PRO A 331 23.62 8.30 15.19
C PRO A 331 22.32 8.07 14.42
N GLY A 332 22.10 8.82 13.33
CA GLY A 332 20.93 8.64 12.46
C GLY A 332 20.93 7.35 11.63
N ALA A 333 22.10 6.76 11.37
CA ALA A 333 22.19 5.45 10.71
C ALA A 333 21.86 4.33 11.71
N VAL A 334 22.37 4.41 12.94
CA VAL A 334 22.13 3.42 14.00
C VAL A 334 20.64 3.30 14.33
N SER A 335 19.89 4.41 14.34
CA SER A 335 18.44 4.39 14.57
C SER A 335 17.65 3.67 13.46
N LEU A 336 18.25 3.45 12.29
CA LEU A 336 17.64 2.80 11.13
C LEU A 336 18.19 1.38 10.89
N PHE A 337 19.03 0.85 11.80
CA PHE A 337 19.54 -0.51 11.69
C PHE A 337 18.42 -1.54 11.81
N ASP A 338 18.39 -2.44 10.83
CA ASP A 338 17.48 -3.58 10.80
C ASP A 338 18.14 -4.86 11.34
N HIS A 339 17.43 -5.99 11.20
CA HIS A 339 17.89 -7.29 11.66
C HIS A 339 19.22 -7.75 11.03
N THR A 340 19.54 -7.34 9.80
CA THR A 340 20.79 -7.71 9.13
C THR A 340 21.99 -7.00 9.73
N HIS A 341 21.84 -5.69 10.00
CA HIS A 341 22.86 -4.85 10.63
C HIS A 341 23.13 -5.33 12.07
N VAL A 342 22.08 -5.65 12.82
CA VAL A 342 22.20 -6.20 14.18
C VAL A 342 22.93 -7.55 14.16
N ALA A 343 22.57 -8.45 13.25
CA ALA A 343 23.26 -9.74 13.09
C ALA A 343 24.75 -9.55 12.75
N ALA A 344 25.09 -8.61 11.86
CA ALA A 344 26.47 -8.29 11.51
C ALA A 344 27.29 -7.83 12.73
N LEU A 345 26.73 -6.92 13.54
CA LEU A 345 27.37 -6.42 14.76
C LEU A 345 27.56 -7.54 15.79
N VAL A 346 26.58 -8.42 15.98
CA VAL A 346 26.68 -9.56 16.90
C VAL A 346 27.83 -10.49 16.50
N VAL A 347 27.98 -10.81 15.20
CA VAL A 347 29.08 -11.66 14.73
C VAL A 347 30.43 -10.98 14.88
N LEU A 348 30.51 -9.66 14.64
CA LEU A 348 31.73 -8.89 14.89
C LEU A 348 32.12 -8.94 16.39
N LEU A 349 31.15 -8.86 17.29
CA LEU A 349 31.39 -9.03 18.73
C LEU A 349 31.86 -10.44 19.06
N PHE A 350 31.25 -11.48 18.48
CA PHE A 350 31.70 -12.87 18.64
C PHE A 350 33.13 -13.07 18.15
N ALA A 351 33.49 -12.51 16.99
CA ALA A 351 34.85 -12.56 16.47
C ALA A 351 35.84 -11.84 17.38
N GLY A 352 35.51 -10.64 17.87
CA GLY A 352 36.35 -9.90 18.81
C GLY A 352 36.58 -10.66 20.12
N ALA A 353 35.52 -11.23 20.70
CA ALA A 353 35.60 -11.99 21.95
C ALA A 353 36.42 -13.28 21.80
N THR A 354 36.16 -14.07 20.75
CA THR A 354 36.87 -15.34 20.49
C THR A 354 38.33 -15.11 20.12
N LEU A 355 38.64 -14.05 19.37
CA LEU A 355 40.03 -13.63 19.11
C LEU A 355 40.74 -13.20 20.39
N ALA A 356 40.10 -12.39 21.24
CA ALA A 356 40.68 -11.97 22.51
C ALA A 356 41.02 -13.18 23.39
N LEU A 357 40.12 -14.15 23.52
CA LEU A 357 40.38 -15.39 24.26
C LEU A 357 41.51 -16.23 23.64
N SER A 358 41.54 -16.35 22.32
CA SER A 358 42.60 -17.10 21.61
C SER A 358 43.99 -16.46 21.78
N VAL A 359 44.07 -15.13 21.72
CA VAL A 359 45.34 -14.37 21.89
C VAL A 359 45.77 -14.29 23.36
N GLY A 360 44.81 -14.26 24.29
CA GLY A 360 45.05 -14.14 25.74
C GLY A 360 45.52 -15.43 26.42
N SER A 361 45.24 -16.60 25.84
CA SER A 361 45.54 -17.92 26.43
C SER A 361 47.01 -18.36 26.22
N GLU A 362 47.90 -18.00 27.15
CA GLU A 362 49.27 -18.57 27.25
C GLU A 362 49.30 -19.77 28.22
N GLN A 363 50.02 -20.83 27.84
CA GLN A 363 50.12 -22.10 28.59
C GLN A 363 51.00 -22.01 29.85
N ALA A 364 51.44 -20.82 30.27
CA ALA A 364 52.53 -20.65 31.23
C ALA A 364 52.17 -19.95 32.57
N GLU A 365 50.90 -19.57 32.81
CA GLU A 365 50.49 -19.16 34.17
C GLU A 365 49.56 -20.22 34.75
N SER A 366 50.16 -21.18 35.45
CA SER A 366 49.51 -22.13 36.37
C SER A 366 48.92 -21.43 37.62
N GLY A 367 48.30 -20.26 37.46
CA GLY A 367 47.71 -19.47 38.53
C GLY A 367 46.29 -19.07 38.17
N GLY A 368 45.31 -19.62 38.90
CA GLY A 368 43.87 -19.50 38.65
C GLY A 368 43.36 -18.08 38.46
N ARG A 369 43.32 -17.61 37.21
CA ARG A 369 42.61 -16.39 36.79
C ARG A 369 41.44 -16.78 35.90
N GLY A 370 40.26 -16.27 36.23
CA GLY A 370 39.03 -16.55 35.50
C GLY A 370 39.03 -16.09 34.03
N PRO A 371 38.09 -16.59 33.21
CA PRO A 371 38.02 -16.32 31.77
C PRO A 371 37.94 -14.82 31.43
N ILE A 372 37.34 -14.01 32.31
CA ILE A 372 37.20 -12.56 32.16
C ILE A 372 38.57 -11.87 32.14
N ALA A 373 39.48 -12.20 33.05
CA ALA A 373 40.82 -11.61 33.12
C ALA A 373 41.67 -11.97 31.89
N THR A 374 41.50 -13.20 31.40
CA THR A 374 42.15 -13.69 30.16
C THR A 374 41.62 -12.94 28.94
N GLY A 375 40.31 -12.70 28.87
CA GLY A 375 39.67 -11.90 27.83
C GLY A 375 40.17 -10.45 27.80
N ILE A 376 40.23 -9.76 28.93
CA ILE A 376 40.71 -8.37 29.02
C ILE A 376 42.17 -8.25 28.56
N ARG A 377 43.05 -9.12 29.07
CA ARG A 377 44.47 -9.17 28.64
C ARG A 377 44.59 -9.49 27.16
N GLY A 378 43.78 -10.42 26.68
CA GLY A 378 43.70 -10.81 25.27
C GLY A 378 43.27 -9.67 24.36
N PHE A 379 42.27 -8.88 24.78
CA PHE A 379 41.80 -7.69 24.07
C PHE A 379 42.91 -6.63 23.97
N VAL A 380 43.59 -6.31 25.07
CA VAL A 380 44.74 -5.37 25.04
C VAL A 380 45.81 -5.86 24.09
N ARG A 381 46.15 -7.16 24.12
CA ARG A 381 47.11 -7.75 23.18
C ARG A 381 46.62 -7.68 21.73
N MET A 382 45.35 -7.92 21.46
CA MET A 382 44.74 -7.83 20.14
C MET A 382 44.78 -6.40 19.57
N VAL A 383 44.58 -5.38 20.41
CA VAL A 383 44.67 -3.95 20.03
C VAL A 383 46.13 -3.53 19.76
N LEU A 384 47.09 -4.05 20.53
CA LEU A 384 48.52 -3.71 20.36
C LEU A 384 49.21 -4.51 19.24
N LEU A 385 48.63 -5.64 18.83
CA LEU A 385 49.19 -6.56 17.82
C LEU A 385 49.47 -5.89 16.46
N PRO A 386 48.62 -4.97 15.96
CA PRO A 386 48.90 -4.21 14.74
C PRO A 386 50.11 -3.28 14.84
N PHE A 387 50.49 -2.82 16.03
CA PHE A 387 51.50 -1.78 16.22
C PHE A 387 52.83 -2.31 16.75
N VAL A 388 52.82 -3.08 17.83
CA VAL A 388 54.04 -3.43 18.61
C VAL A 388 54.43 -4.91 18.46
N GLY A 389 53.49 -5.76 18.02
CA GLY A 389 53.67 -7.20 17.93
C GLY A 389 53.61 -7.87 19.32
N THR A 390 52.88 -8.98 19.44
CA THR A 390 52.61 -9.62 20.74
C THR A 390 53.03 -11.09 20.74
N GLY A 391 54.09 -11.40 21.49
CA GLY A 391 54.53 -12.78 21.82
C GLY A 391 54.61 -13.77 20.64
N HIS A 392 54.74 -15.06 20.98
CA HIS A 392 54.84 -16.14 19.98
C HIS A 392 53.46 -16.59 19.47
N ARG A 393 52.42 -16.55 20.33
CA ARG A 393 51.04 -16.98 20.02
C ARG A 393 50.17 -15.92 19.36
N GLY A 394 50.25 -14.66 19.79
CA GLY A 394 49.62 -13.55 19.07
C GLY A 394 50.09 -13.51 17.62
N ALA A 395 51.33 -13.90 17.38
CA ALA A 395 51.88 -14.02 16.04
C ALA A 395 51.12 -15.03 15.15
N ARG A 396 50.56 -16.14 15.67
CA ARG A 396 49.83 -17.15 14.86
C ARG A 396 48.45 -16.68 14.42
N GLU A 397 47.74 -15.94 15.28
CA GLU A 397 46.43 -15.36 14.97
C GLU A 397 46.55 -13.98 14.27
N ALA A 398 47.77 -13.50 14.02
CA ALA A 398 48.02 -12.17 13.47
C ALA A 398 47.31 -11.93 12.13
N GLY A 399 47.17 -12.94 11.28
CA GLY A 399 46.42 -12.84 10.01
C GLY A 399 44.93 -12.53 10.24
N PHE A 400 44.31 -13.19 11.21
CA PHE A 400 42.89 -13.01 11.54
C PHE A 400 42.63 -11.69 12.25
N VAL A 401 43.54 -11.29 13.16
CA VAL A 401 43.47 -9.99 13.83
C VAL A 401 43.59 -8.83 12.82
N MET A 402 44.47 -8.95 11.82
CA MET A 402 44.60 -7.94 10.76
C MET A 402 43.35 -7.85 9.89
N MET A 403 42.78 -8.98 9.49
CA MET A 403 41.52 -9.00 8.71
C MET A 403 40.36 -8.41 9.50
N PHE A 404 40.22 -8.77 10.79
CA PHE A 404 39.17 -8.24 11.66
C PHE A 404 39.23 -6.72 11.80
N TRP A 405 40.40 -6.15 12.14
CA TRP A 405 40.54 -4.70 12.26
C TRP A 405 40.45 -3.98 10.91
N GLY A 406 40.96 -4.57 9.84
CA GLY A 406 40.89 -3.98 8.50
C GLY A 406 39.46 -3.85 7.99
N LEU A 407 38.65 -4.90 8.11
CA LEU A 407 37.24 -4.83 7.72
C LEU A 407 36.39 -4.03 8.71
N GLY A 408 36.70 -4.10 10.01
CA GLY A 408 36.09 -3.22 11.01
C GLY A 408 36.31 -1.74 10.68
N PHE A 409 37.49 -1.36 10.20
CA PHE A 409 37.77 0.00 9.73
C PHE A 409 36.94 0.38 8.51
N LEU A 410 36.76 -0.53 7.53
CA LEU A 410 35.90 -0.27 6.38
C LEU A 410 34.43 -0.05 6.78
N CYS A 411 33.92 -0.81 7.76
CA CYS A 411 32.57 -0.60 8.30
C CYS A 411 32.41 0.76 9.01
N VAL A 412 33.45 1.24 9.70
CA VAL A 412 33.46 2.57 10.30
C VAL A 412 33.39 3.66 9.23
N LEU A 413 34.04 3.46 8.07
CA LEU A 413 33.90 4.38 6.95
C LEU A 413 32.49 4.34 6.38
N LYS A 414 31.99 3.13 6.03
CA LYS A 414 30.70 2.92 5.38
C LYS A 414 30.07 1.58 5.79
N ALA A 415 28.80 1.61 6.18
CA ALA A 415 28.03 0.45 6.60
C ALA A 415 27.83 -0.59 5.49
N HIS A 416 27.96 -0.21 4.22
CA HIS A 416 27.85 -1.10 3.06
C HIS A 416 28.81 -2.31 3.12
N GLU A 417 29.94 -2.19 3.83
CA GLU A 417 30.91 -3.28 3.99
C GLU A 417 30.57 -4.24 5.15
N LEU A 418 29.48 -4.01 5.89
CA LEU A 418 29.04 -4.85 7.00
C LEU A 418 28.82 -6.33 6.61
N PRO A 419 28.18 -6.68 5.47
CA PRO A 419 28.00 -8.08 5.07
C PRO A 419 29.34 -8.80 4.85
N ALA A 420 30.26 -8.16 4.14
CA ALA A 420 31.61 -8.70 3.91
C ALA A 420 32.40 -8.84 5.23
N ALA A 421 32.29 -7.86 6.13
CA ALA A 421 32.90 -7.91 7.44
C ALA A 421 32.30 -9.01 8.33
N ALA A 422 30.97 -9.18 8.31
CA ALA A 422 30.27 -10.23 9.05
C ALA A 422 30.68 -11.63 8.59
N LEU A 423 30.85 -11.83 7.28
CA LEU A 423 31.35 -13.09 6.72
C LEU A 423 32.76 -13.43 7.22
N VAL A 424 33.70 -12.49 7.12
CA VAL A 424 35.06 -12.70 7.63
C VAL A 424 35.07 -12.87 9.14
N ALA A 425 34.26 -12.11 9.87
CA ALA A 425 34.09 -12.23 11.30
C ALA A 425 33.55 -13.61 11.70
N ALA A 426 32.57 -14.16 10.97
CA ALA A 426 32.05 -15.51 11.24
C ALA A 426 33.12 -16.59 11.03
N ALA A 427 33.88 -16.50 9.94
CA ALA A 427 35.01 -17.40 9.69
C ALA A 427 36.05 -17.32 10.81
N VAL A 428 36.44 -16.10 11.18
CA VAL A 428 37.43 -15.84 12.24
C VAL A 428 36.91 -16.31 13.60
N ALA A 429 35.67 -16.02 13.95
CA ALA A 429 35.04 -16.42 15.21
C ALA A 429 34.95 -17.93 15.35
N GLY A 430 34.48 -18.60 14.29
CA GLY A 430 34.35 -20.06 14.25
C GLY A 430 35.70 -20.73 14.44
N ILE A 431 36.72 -20.35 13.67
CA ILE A 431 38.02 -21.00 13.74
C ILE A 431 38.75 -20.66 15.05
N SER A 432 38.71 -19.41 15.52
CA SER A 432 39.38 -19.00 16.76
C SER A 432 38.76 -19.69 17.98
N ALA A 433 37.45 -19.88 17.97
CA ALA A 433 36.75 -20.65 19.01
C ALA A 433 37.13 -22.13 19.00
N GLN A 434 37.23 -22.77 17.82
CA GLN A 434 37.69 -24.16 17.71
C GLN A 434 39.13 -24.33 18.22
N ASP A 435 40.00 -23.39 17.88
CA ASP A 435 41.39 -23.34 18.37
C ASP A 435 41.46 -23.19 19.89
N TRP A 436 40.61 -22.33 20.48
CA TRP A 436 40.50 -22.15 21.92
C TRP A 436 39.93 -23.40 22.62
N TYR A 437 38.81 -23.93 22.11
CA TYR A 437 38.15 -25.12 22.63
C TYR A 437 39.12 -26.30 22.70
N ARG A 438 39.90 -26.51 21.62
CA ARG A 438 40.93 -27.54 21.56
C ARG A 438 42.03 -27.45 22.62
N ARG A 439 42.27 -26.26 23.16
CA ARG A 439 43.31 -26.01 24.16
C ARG A 439 42.77 -26.04 25.58
N SER A 440 41.49 -25.72 25.75
CA SER A 440 40.86 -25.51 27.05
C SER A 440 40.09 -26.72 27.57
N PHE A 441 39.61 -27.61 26.69
CA PHE A 441 38.78 -28.75 27.05
C PHE A 441 39.39 -30.09 26.60
N SER A 442 39.03 -31.17 27.29
CA SER A 442 39.34 -32.54 26.86
C SER A 442 38.61 -32.88 25.57
N MET A 443 39.26 -33.67 24.70
CA MET A 443 38.69 -34.14 23.43
C MET A 443 37.96 -35.47 23.55
N THR A 444 37.99 -36.09 24.73
CA THR A 444 37.26 -37.32 25.03
C THR A 444 35.86 -36.97 25.49
N TYR A 445 34.85 -37.48 24.79
CA TYR A 445 33.46 -37.36 25.23
C TYR A 445 33.27 -38.10 26.55
N THR A 446 32.46 -37.54 27.45
CA THR A 446 32.12 -38.19 28.73
C THR A 446 30.61 -38.33 28.88
N VAL A 447 30.21 -39.23 29.77
CA VAL A 447 28.80 -39.46 30.15
C VAL A 447 28.43 -38.59 31.35
N ASP A 448 29.28 -37.62 31.73
CA ASP A 448 28.97 -36.74 32.85
C ASP A 448 27.78 -35.84 32.51
N SER A 449 26.86 -35.67 33.47
CA SER A 449 25.58 -34.99 33.25
C SER A 449 25.78 -33.53 32.86
N SER A 450 26.84 -32.88 33.36
CA SER A 450 27.16 -31.48 33.07
C SER A 450 27.68 -31.28 31.64
N GLU A 451 28.53 -32.19 31.16
CA GLU A 451 29.09 -32.18 29.80
C GLU A 451 28.06 -32.62 28.75
N LEU A 452 27.22 -33.62 29.08
CA LEU A 452 26.08 -34.03 28.25
C LEU A 452 25.08 -32.89 28.08
N LEU A 453 24.72 -32.20 29.16
CA LEU A 453 23.81 -31.04 29.11
C LEU A 453 24.40 -29.92 28.25
N PHE A 454 25.70 -29.64 28.36
CA PHE A 454 26.36 -28.64 27.54
C PHE A 454 26.44 -29.04 26.06
N SER A 455 26.81 -30.30 25.78
CA SER A 455 27.02 -30.83 24.42
C SER A 455 25.71 -31.07 23.66
N ARG A 456 24.73 -31.74 24.28
CA ARG A 456 23.40 -32.01 23.69
C ARG A 456 22.51 -30.78 23.78
N GLY A 457 22.45 -30.14 24.95
CA GLY A 457 21.60 -28.97 25.19
C GLY A 457 22.00 -27.76 24.34
N GLY A 458 23.30 -27.48 24.17
CA GLY A 458 23.77 -26.40 23.30
C GLY A 458 23.39 -26.60 21.83
N ARG A 459 23.50 -27.83 21.32
CA ARG A 459 23.09 -28.17 19.94
C ARG A 459 21.58 -28.13 19.77
N ALA A 460 20.82 -28.72 20.69
CA ALA A 460 19.36 -28.69 20.67
C ALA A 460 18.82 -27.25 20.71
N ALA A 461 19.36 -26.41 21.61
CA ALA A 461 19.01 -24.99 21.68
C ALA A 461 19.34 -24.26 20.37
N THR A 462 20.47 -24.60 19.74
CA THR A 462 20.84 -24.01 18.43
C THR A 462 19.87 -24.42 17.33
N VAL A 463 19.49 -25.69 17.25
CA VAL A 463 18.49 -26.18 16.28
C VAL A 463 17.16 -25.47 16.51
N LEU A 464 16.67 -25.41 17.76
CA LEU A 464 15.42 -24.72 18.10
C LEU A 464 15.48 -23.23 17.73
N ALA A 465 16.59 -22.54 17.98
CA ALA A 465 16.76 -21.15 17.61
C ALA A 465 16.77 -20.94 16.08
N MET A 466 17.45 -21.81 15.32
CA MET A 466 17.43 -21.76 13.85
C MET A 466 16.05 -22.08 13.28
N THR A 467 15.33 -23.03 13.87
CA THR A 467 13.94 -23.35 13.50
C THR A 467 13.01 -22.19 13.79
N LEU A 468 13.14 -21.53 14.95
CA LEU A 468 12.37 -20.32 15.29
C LEU A 468 12.66 -19.19 14.30
N MET A 469 13.92 -19.01 13.90
CA MET A 469 14.31 -18.04 12.88
C MET A 469 13.71 -18.40 11.51
N GLY A 470 13.82 -19.66 11.08
CA GLY A 470 13.20 -20.15 9.85
C GLY A 470 11.68 -19.98 9.85
N PHE A 471 11.03 -20.20 10.99
CA PHE A 471 9.61 -19.93 11.19
C PHE A 471 9.30 -18.43 11.09
N ALA A 472 10.13 -17.55 11.67
CA ALA A 472 9.97 -16.11 11.55
C ALA A 472 10.13 -15.60 10.09
N VAL A 473 11.02 -16.21 9.30
CA VAL A 473 11.13 -15.98 7.86
C VAL A 473 9.87 -16.44 7.14
N ALA A 474 9.44 -17.69 7.38
CA ALA A 474 8.30 -18.29 6.70
C ALA A 474 6.98 -17.60 7.00
N THR A 475 6.85 -17.02 8.20
CA THR A 475 5.68 -16.24 8.62
C THR A 475 5.80 -14.74 8.28
N SER A 476 6.86 -14.32 7.57
CA SER A 476 7.14 -12.93 7.20
C SER A 476 7.18 -11.96 8.40
N ARG A 477 7.62 -12.46 9.56
CA ARG A 477 7.71 -11.69 10.81
C ARG A 477 9.02 -10.92 10.96
N LEU A 478 10.01 -11.21 10.11
CA LEU A 478 11.26 -10.45 10.11
C LEU A 478 11.05 -9.07 9.49
N PRO A 479 11.27 -7.97 10.25
CA PRO A 479 11.09 -6.62 9.75
C PRO A 479 11.99 -6.34 8.54
N GLY A 480 11.40 -5.83 7.45
CA GLY A 480 12.14 -5.45 6.24
C GLY A 480 12.52 -6.61 5.31
N SER A 481 12.12 -7.86 5.62
CA SER A 481 12.29 -8.98 4.69
C SER A 481 11.16 -9.01 3.65
N ALA A 482 11.50 -9.32 2.40
CA ALA A 482 10.50 -9.60 1.37
C ALA A 482 9.81 -10.95 1.64
N PRO A 483 8.51 -11.10 1.34
CA PRO A 483 7.80 -12.35 1.57
C PRO A 483 8.41 -13.48 0.73
N LEU A 484 8.22 -14.72 1.17
CA LEU A 484 8.65 -15.89 0.42
C LEU A 484 7.89 -15.99 -0.90
N GLY A 485 8.59 -16.34 -1.97
CA GLY A 485 7.95 -16.57 -3.28
C GLY A 485 8.86 -16.35 -4.47
N PHE A 486 8.25 -16.53 -5.65
CA PHE A 486 8.93 -16.40 -6.94
C PHE A 486 8.78 -15.00 -7.54
N GLY A 487 9.83 -14.58 -8.25
CA GLY A 487 9.80 -13.36 -9.05
C GLY A 487 9.75 -12.06 -8.26
N PHE A 488 9.27 -11.00 -8.90
CA PHE A 488 9.14 -9.69 -8.26
C PHE A 488 8.00 -9.69 -7.26
N ASP A 489 8.22 -8.93 -6.18
CA ASP A 489 7.21 -8.60 -5.18
C ASP A 489 5.98 -7.96 -5.87
N PRO A 490 4.74 -8.26 -5.40
CA PRO A 490 3.52 -7.72 -5.98
C PRO A 490 3.54 -6.20 -6.18
N GLU A 491 4.06 -5.42 -5.21
CA GLU A 491 4.09 -3.96 -5.34
C GLU A 491 5.02 -3.53 -6.48
N THR A 492 6.20 -4.18 -6.56
CA THR A 492 7.19 -3.93 -7.61
C THR A 492 6.67 -4.35 -8.97
N ARG A 493 5.99 -5.50 -9.06
CA ARG A 493 5.38 -6.01 -10.29
C ARG A 493 4.31 -5.07 -10.83
N ILE A 494 3.36 -4.66 -9.99
CA ILE A 494 2.31 -3.70 -10.35
C ILE A 494 2.95 -2.41 -10.86
N THR A 495 4.01 -1.94 -10.20
CA THR A 495 4.74 -0.73 -10.61
C THR A 495 5.37 -0.90 -11.99
N LEU A 496 6.04 -2.03 -12.25
CA LEU A 496 6.65 -2.32 -13.55
C LEU A 496 5.62 -2.42 -14.68
N GLU A 497 4.49 -3.08 -14.43
CA GLU A 497 3.42 -3.27 -15.43
C GLU A 497 2.72 -1.95 -15.77
N THR A 498 2.30 -1.19 -14.75
CA THR A 498 1.59 0.08 -14.92
C THR A 498 2.48 1.14 -15.56
N VAL A 499 3.74 1.26 -15.15
CA VAL A 499 4.73 2.15 -15.80
C VAL A 499 4.99 1.70 -17.23
N SER A 500 5.15 0.40 -17.50
CA SER A 500 5.35 -0.11 -18.86
C SER A 500 4.19 0.26 -19.78
N GLN A 501 2.95 0.12 -19.31
CA GLN A 501 1.76 0.50 -20.07
C GLN A 501 1.71 2.01 -20.32
N GLN A 502 2.02 2.81 -19.31
CA GLN A 502 2.05 4.27 -19.40
C GLN A 502 3.14 4.77 -20.37
N LEU A 503 4.32 4.14 -20.38
CA LEU A 503 5.43 4.53 -21.25
C LEU A 503 5.21 4.19 -22.73
N LYS A 504 4.25 3.31 -23.07
CA LYS A 504 3.91 2.98 -24.46
C LYS A 504 3.20 4.10 -25.20
N SER A 505 2.49 4.99 -24.50
CA SER A 505 1.77 6.12 -25.12
C SER A 505 2.66 7.35 -25.39
N LEU A 506 3.86 7.39 -24.79
CA LEU A 506 4.83 8.47 -24.98
C LEU A 506 5.54 8.37 -26.33
N ASP A 507 5.89 9.52 -26.91
CA ASP A 507 6.75 9.60 -28.09
C ASP A 507 8.08 8.85 -27.87
N PRO A 508 8.53 7.99 -28.79
CA PRO A 508 9.82 7.29 -28.68
C PRO A 508 11.03 8.23 -28.46
N GLY A 509 10.98 9.46 -28.99
CA GLY A 509 12.04 10.47 -28.83
C GLY A 509 12.02 11.24 -27.51
N ALA A 510 11.03 11.02 -26.65
CA ALA A 510 10.88 11.78 -25.41
C ALA A 510 11.99 11.47 -24.40
N HIS A 511 12.78 12.51 -24.04
CA HIS A 511 13.69 12.46 -22.90
C HIS A 511 12.93 12.70 -21.59
N VAL A 512 12.87 11.67 -20.76
CA VAL A 512 12.14 11.64 -19.48
C VAL A 512 13.12 11.81 -18.32
N LEU A 513 12.91 12.85 -17.50
CA LEU A 513 13.61 13.05 -16.24
C LEU A 513 12.75 12.51 -15.10
N HIS A 514 13.29 11.58 -14.33
CA HIS A 514 12.59 10.91 -13.22
C HIS A 514 13.02 11.48 -11.87
N THR A 515 12.28 11.21 -10.78
CA THR A 515 12.61 11.76 -9.45
C THR A 515 13.52 10.86 -8.62
N ARG A 516 13.63 9.58 -8.99
CA ARG A 516 14.40 8.56 -8.27
C ARG A 516 15.20 7.69 -9.21
N VAL A 517 16.25 7.05 -8.69
CA VAL A 517 17.17 6.21 -9.49
C VAL A 517 16.48 4.92 -9.99
N ASP A 518 15.59 4.35 -9.20
CA ASP A 518 14.80 3.14 -9.54
C ASP A 518 13.92 3.33 -10.78
N GLN A 519 13.33 4.52 -10.97
CA GLN A 519 12.59 4.88 -12.17
C GLN A 519 13.48 4.93 -13.42
N GLY A 520 14.77 5.26 -13.28
CA GLY A 520 15.75 5.19 -14.36
C GLY A 520 15.96 3.76 -14.84
N ASP A 521 16.05 2.80 -13.91
CA ASP A 521 16.12 1.37 -14.21
C ASP A 521 14.85 0.90 -14.95
N MET A 522 13.68 1.41 -14.58
CA MET A 522 12.39 1.11 -15.23
C MET A 522 12.29 1.66 -16.66
N LEU A 523 12.88 2.84 -16.94
CA LEU A 523 12.97 3.37 -18.30
C LEU A 523 13.80 2.44 -19.19
N ILE A 524 14.97 2.02 -18.69
CA ILE A 524 15.87 1.07 -19.37
C ILE A 524 15.15 -0.26 -19.64
N TRP A 525 14.41 -0.76 -18.64
CA TRP A 525 13.61 -1.97 -18.79
C TRP A 525 12.62 -1.88 -19.96
N ASN A 526 12.03 -0.70 -20.18
CA ASN A 526 11.09 -0.44 -21.26
C ASN A 526 11.74 0.03 -22.57
N GLY A 527 13.06 -0.13 -22.72
CA GLY A 527 13.79 0.21 -23.94
C GLY A 527 14.00 1.71 -24.16
N ARG A 528 13.82 2.53 -23.12
CA ARG A 528 14.08 3.97 -23.15
C ARG A 528 15.40 4.29 -22.45
N LYS A 529 16.04 5.39 -22.84
CA LYS A 529 17.28 5.86 -22.23
C LYS A 529 16.99 6.58 -20.90
N SER A 530 17.81 6.35 -19.87
CA SER A 530 17.71 7.00 -18.55
C SER A 530 18.45 8.35 -18.50
N PHE A 531 18.09 9.21 -17.53
CA PHE A 531 18.89 10.40 -17.19
C PHE A 531 20.04 10.03 -16.24
N ILE A 532 19.71 9.30 -15.16
CA ILE A 532 20.63 8.58 -14.28
C ILE A 532 20.03 7.22 -13.98
N ASP A 533 20.85 6.23 -13.59
CA ASP A 533 20.36 4.90 -13.22
C ASP A 533 21.27 4.26 -12.16
N SER A 534 20.98 3.01 -11.82
CA SER A 534 21.73 2.24 -10.82
C SER A 534 23.22 2.03 -11.14
N ARG A 535 23.69 2.29 -12.37
CA ARG A 535 25.12 2.32 -12.72
C ARG A 535 25.72 3.64 -12.26
N VAL A 536 25.87 3.81 -10.94
CA VAL A 536 26.27 5.07 -10.28
C VAL A 536 27.59 5.67 -10.82
N LEU A 537 28.57 4.82 -11.13
CA LEU A 537 29.92 5.26 -11.52
C LEU A 537 29.93 6.17 -12.77
N PRO A 538 29.27 5.81 -13.90
CA PRO A 538 29.08 6.70 -15.05
C PRO A 538 28.64 8.13 -14.74
N PHE A 539 27.75 8.31 -13.77
CA PHE A 539 27.07 9.58 -13.51
C PHE A 539 27.70 10.41 -12.36
N SER A 540 28.73 9.88 -11.70
CA SER A 540 29.38 10.49 -10.52
C SER A 540 30.77 11.07 -10.82
N SER A 541 31.06 11.33 -12.10
CA SER A 541 32.34 11.92 -12.50
C SER A 541 32.41 13.42 -12.18
N ALA A 542 33.58 13.93 -11.77
CA ALA A 542 33.76 15.35 -11.51
C ALA A 542 33.60 16.22 -12.78
N GLN A 543 33.80 15.65 -13.97
CA GLN A 543 33.60 16.33 -15.25
C GLN A 543 32.11 16.46 -15.60
N TYR A 544 31.30 15.50 -15.16
CA TYR A 544 29.86 15.41 -15.42
C TYR A 544 29.14 15.03 -14.13
N PRO A 545 28.93 15.98 -13.20
CA PRO A 545 28.32 15.73 -11.90
C PRO A 545 26.79 15.57 -12.03
N LEU A 546 26.35 14.54 -12.74
CA LEU A 546 24.94 14.34 -13.11
C LEU A 546 24.04 14.08 -11.89
N PHE A 547 24.56 13.40 -10.85
CA PHE A 547 23.84 13.24 -9.58
C PHE A 547 23.61 14.57 -8.86
N ASP A 548 24.58 15.49 -8.88
CA ASP A 548 24.43 16.83 -8.29
C ASP A 548 23.44 17.68 -9.11
N GLN A 549 23.52 17.61 -10.44
CA GLN A 549 22.56 18.28 -11.33
C GLN A 549 21.13 17.77 -11.11
N HIS A 550 20.96 16.43 -11.03
CA HIS A 550 19.69 15.79 -10.74
C HIS A 550 19.14 16.20 -9.36
N ASP A 551 19.98 16.18 -8.32
CA ASP A 551 19.58 16.59 -6.96
C ASP A 551 19.22 18.09 -6.90
N ASN A 552 19.94 18.95 -7.62
CA ASN A 552 19.58 20.37 -7.74
C ASN A 552 18.21 20.55 -8.40
N VAL A 553 17.89 19.82 -9.47
CA VAL A 553 16.55 19.86 -10.09
C VAL A 553 15.48 19.43 -9.08
N ARG A 554 15.70 18.34 -8.34
CA ARG A 554 14.76 17.87 -7.31
C ARG A 554 14.52 18.88 -6.20
N LYS A 555 15.56 19.57 -5.75
CA LYS A 555 15.45 20.56 -4.65
C LYS A 555 14.90 21.91 -5.12
N SER A 556 15.22 22.33 -6.35
CA SER A 556 14.93 23.67 -6.84
C SER A 556 13.64 23.77 -7.66
N LEU A 557 13.24 22.71 -8.38
CA LEU A 557 12.05 22.72 -9.25
C LEU A 557 10.89 21.84 -8.75
N LEU A 558 11.18 20.76 -8.00
CA LEU A 558 10.14 19.83 -7.54
C LEU A 558 9.63 20.12 -6.13
N ARG A 559 10.19 21.11 -5.43
CA ARG A 559 9.76 21.46 -4.08
C ARG A 559 9.42 22.94 -4.02
N ALA A 560 8.54 23.28 -3.08
CA ALA A 560 8.28 24.66 -2.77
C ALA A 560 9.59 25.40 -2.46
N PRO A 561 9.75 26.64 -2.94
CA PRO A 561 10.94 27.44 -2.68
C PRO A 561 11.22 27.49 -1.17
N ALA A 562 12.44 27.19 -0.77
CA ALA A 562 12.85 27.31 0.64
C ALA A 562 12.61 28.74 1.14
N SER A 563 12.19 28.89 2.40
CA SER A 563 11.98 30.22 2.98
C SER A 563 13.29 31.00 2.98
N THR A 564 13.26 32.21 2.42
CA THR A 564 14.38 33.16 2.46
C THR A 564 14.19 34.18 3.59
N GLU A 565 13.39 33.86 4.59
CA GLU A 565 13.15 34.75 5.73
C GLU A 565 14.33 34.65 6.69
N SER A 566 15.11 35.72 6.78
CA SER A 566 16.12 35.93 7.83
C SER A 566 15.95 37.35 8.37
N SER A 567 16.22 37.52 9.67
CA SER A 567 16.27 38.82 10.34
C SER A 567 17.48 39.66 9.90
N ASP A 568 18.53 39.03 9.35
CA ASP A 568 19.68 39.73 8.75
C ASP A 568 19.43 39.99 7.25
N PRO A 569 19.37 41.26 6.81
CA PRO A 569 19.13 41.60 5.40
C PRO A 569 20.21 41.05 4.46
N LYS A 570 21.48 40.93 4.90
CA LYS A 570 22.56 40.37 4.06
C LYS A 570 22.42 38.87 3.88
N GLU A 571 21.96 38.17 4.91
CA GLU A 571 21.69 36.75 4.84
C GLU A 571 20.49 36.46 3.94
N LYS A 572 19.43 37.26 4.05
CA LYS A 572 18.27 37.20 3.15
C LYS A 572 18.66 37.40 1.69
N GLU A 573 19.44 38.45 1.37
CA GLU A 573 19.94 38.69 0.02
C GLU A 573 20.79 37.52 -0.50
N ARG A 574 21.66 36.96 0.35
CA ARG A 574 22.47 35.79 0.00
C ARG A 574 21.60 34.56 -0.32
N LEU A 575 20.60 34.25 0.51
CA LEU A 575 19.70 33.12 0.30
C LEU A 575 18.89 33.28 -0.98
N GLN A 576 18.39 34.48 -1.26
CA GLN A 576 17.67 34.79 -2.51
C GLN A 576 18.56 34.68 -3.75
N ALA A 577 19.80 35.17 -3.67
CA ALA A 577 20.76 35.05 -4.76
C ALA A 577 21.15 33.59 -5.03
N GLU A 578 21.37 32.81 -3.97
CA GLU A 578 21.68 31.38 -4.06
C GLU A 578 20.51 30.58 -4.66
N GLN A 579 19.29 30.87 -4.22
CA GLN A 579 18.09 30.26 -4.76
C GLN A 579 17.91 30.57 -6.26
N THR A 580 18.07 31.84 -6.65
CA THR A 580 17.95 32.25 -8.06
C THR A 580 18.99 31.54 -8.93
N LYS A 581 20.23 31.42 -8.42
CA LYS A 581 21.31 30.70 -9.09
C LYS A 581 20.98 29.21 -9.24
N ASN A 582 20.47 28.57 -8.20
CA ASN A 582 20.15 27.14 -8.21
C ASN A 582 19.00 26.82 -9.17
N ILE A 583 17.97 27.66 -9.21
CA ILE A 583 16.86 27.55 -10.17
C ILE A 583 17.37 27.74 -11.60
N ALA A 584 18.22 28.73 -11.86
CA ALA A 584 18.80 28.95 -13.19
C ALA A 584 19.62 27.74 -13.66
N ALA A 585 20.47 27.19 -12.79
CA ALA A 585 21.26 25.99 -13.08
C ALA A 585 20.39 24.75 -13.33
N ALA A 586 19.26 24.62 -12.59
CA ALA A 586 18.31 23.54 -12.82
C ALA A 586 17.64 23.65 -14.20
N LYS A 587 17.20 24.85 -14.61
CA LYS A 587 16.61 25.10 -15.94
C LYS A 587 17.62 24.92 -17.07
N GLU A 588 18.88 25.29 -16.84
CA GLU A 588 19.98 25.04 -17.77
C GLU A 588 20.17 23.53 -17.99
N THR A 589 20.15 22.74 -16.92
CA THR A 589 20.24 21.27 -17.00
C THR A 589 19.13 20.69 -17.88
N LEU A 590 17.89 21.13 -17.71
CA LEU A 590 16.77 20.68 -18.54
C LEU A 590 16.96 21.00 -20.03
N THR A 591 17.56 22.16 -20.32
CA THR A 591 17.80 22.61 -21.70
C THR A 591 18.99 21.89 -22.31
N GLN A 592 20.07 21.71 -21.55
CA GLN A 592 21.30 21.02 -21.97
C GLN A 592 21.02 19.59 -22.45
N TYR A 593 20.16 18.86 -21.74
CA TYR A 593 19.84 17.46 -22.06
C TYR A 593 18.51 17.28 -22.79
N GLY A 594 17.87 18.38 -23.23
CA GLY A 594 16.62 18.33 -23.99
C GLY A 594 15.48 17.63 -23.27
N VAL A 595 15.35 17.83 -21.95
CA VAL A 595 14.31 17.18 -21.13
C VAL A 595 12.93 17.67 -21.59
N THR A 596 12.08 16.72 -21.97
CA THR A 596 10.72 16.97 -22.47
C THR A 596 9.67 16.60 -21.44
N HIS A 597 9.93 15.58 -20.61
CA HIS A 597 8.96 15.04 -19.66
C HIS A 597 9.56 14.85 -18.28
N PHE A 598 8.73 14.98 -17.25
CA PHE A 598 9.01 14.57 -15.88
C PHE A 598 8.20 13.33 -15.51
N MET A 599 8.83 12.36 -14.83
CA MET A 599 8.18 11.19 -14.26
C MET A 599 8.20 11.30 -12.72
N ILE A 600 7.05 11.63 -12.13
CA ILE A 600 6.88 11.76 -10.68
C ILE A 600 6.41 10.44 -10.09
N ARG A 601 7.03 9.97 -8.99
CA ARG A 601 6.67 8.71 -8.33
C ARG A 601 5.35 8.86 -7.57
N LEU A 602 4.41 7.98 -7.88
CA LEU A 602 3.17 7.80 -7.12
C LEU A 602 3.04 6.41 -6.47
N ALA A 603 3.83 5.42 -6.93
CA ALA A 603 3.88 4.06 -6.38
C ALA A 603 4.52 3.99 -4.98
N PRO A 604 4.12 3.08 -4.08
CA PRO A 604 4.79 2.82 -2.80
C PRO A 604 6.27 2.43 -2.99
N PRO A 605 7.12 2.48 -1.95
CA PRO A 605 6.80 2.79 -0.55
C PRO A 605 6.78 4.29 -0.23
N GLY A 606 6.10 4.64 0.86
CA GLY A 606 5.84 6.03 1.26
C GLY A 606 4.67 6.68 0.52
N SER A 607 4.28 7.87 0.99
CA SER A 607 3.19 8.64 0.39
C SER A 607 3.49 9.03 -1.06
N PRO A 608 2.50 9.04 -1.97
CA PRO A 608 2.68 9.55 -3.32
C PRO A 608 3.19 11.00 -3.35
N ASP A 609 4.08 11.33 -4.27
CA ASP A 609 4.73 12.65 -4.35
C ASP A 609 3.85 13.68 -5.09
N TYR A 610 2.70 14.00 -4.49
CA TYR A 610 1.77 15.00 -5.04
C TYR A 610 2.36 16.41 -5.03
N ASP A 611 3.18 16.74 -4.03
CA ASP A 611 3.80 18.06 -3.87
C ASP A 611 4.66 18.42 -5.09
N SER A 612 5.46 17.47 -5.59
CA SER A 612 6.29 17.69 -6.78
C SER A 612 5.44 17.90 -8.03
N MET A 613 4.37 17.13 -8.18
CA MET A 613 3.45 17.27 -9.31
C MET A 613 2.73 18.63 -9.28
N LEU A 614 2.20 19.04 -8.13
CA LEU A 614 1.50 20.30 -7.95
C LEU A 614 2.43 21.50 -8.11
N THR A 615 3.65 21.43 -7.58
CA THR A 615 4.66 22.49 -7.71
C THR A 615 5.05 22.71 -9.18
N LEU A 616 5.29 21.63 -9.93
CA LEU A 616 5.59 21.71 -11.36
C LEU A 616 4.39 22.27 -12.15
N THR A 617 3.18 21.82 -11.85
CA THR A 617 1.97 22.30 -12.53
C THR A 617 1.72 23.78 -12.25
N ALA A 618 1.95 24.22 -11.01
CA ALA A 618 1.82 25.63 -10.60
C ALA A 618 2.85 26.55 -11.27
N SER A 619 3.97 26.02 -11.76
CA SER A 619 4.96 26.80 -12.51
C SER A 619 4.45 27.28 -13.89
N GLY A 620 3.43 26.62 -14.44
CA GLY A 620 2.91 26.87 -15.79
C GLY A 620 3.82 26.38 -16.94
N GLU A 621 5.03 25.90 -16.66
CA GLU A 621 5.96 25.35 -17.66
C GLU A 621 5.74 23.86 -17.93
N PHE A 622 5.02 23.16 -17.04
CA PHE A 622 4.79 21.72 -17.11
C PHE A 622 3.33 21.40 -16.88
N VAL A 623 2.82 20.45 -17.64
CA VAL A 623 1.41 20.07 -17.64
C VAL A 623 1.32 18.54 -17.46
N PRO A 624 0.50 18.03 -16.53
CA PRO A 624 0.28 16.60 -16.41
C PRO A 624 -0.41 16.09 -17.68
N VAL A 625 0.20 15.10 -18.33
CA VAL A 625 -0.37 14.44 -19.53
C VAL A 625 -0.97 13.08 -19.16
N SER A 626 -0.43 12.44 -18.13
CA SER A 626 -0.92 11.15 -17.65
C SER A 626 -0.71 11.02 -16.15
N ILE A 627 -1.73 10.56 -15.44
CA ILE A 627 -1.68 10.26 -14.01
C ILE A 627 -2.24 8.84 -13.85
N GLU A 628 -1.33 7.88 -13.72
CA GLU A 628 -1.66 6.45 -13.57
C GLU A 628 -1.18 5.93 -12.20
N ALA A 629 -1.43 4.65 -11.91
CA ALA A 629 -1.36 4.06 -10.58
C ALA A 629 0.01 4.13 -9.90
N SER A 630 1.08 4.36 -10.67
CA SER A 630 2.45 4.28 -10.17
C SER A 630 3.29 5.53 -10.47
N ALA A 631 2.90 6.32 -11.47
CA ALA A 631 3.62 7.53 -11.83
C ALA A 631 2.71 8.56 -12.51
N ALA A 632 3.03 9.84 -12.30
CA ALA A 632 2.51 10.94 -13.09
C ALA A 632 3.57 11.40 -14.09
N LEU A 633 3.17 11.53 -15.35
CA LEU A 633 3.99 12.08 -16.42
C LEU A 633 3.54 13.51 -16.72
N LEU A 634 4.47 14.44 -16.63
CA LEU A 634 4.25 15.84 -16.99
C LEU A 634 5.09 16.17 -18.23
N GLU A 635 4.49 16.84 -19.21
CA GLU A 635 5.18 17.32 -20.40
C GLU A 635 5.52 18.79 -20.25
N ARG A 636 6.71 19.19 -20.73
CA ARG A 636 7.13 20.57 -20.81
C ARG A 636 6.38 21.29 -21.92
N VAL A 637 5.77 22.43 -21.58
CA VAL A 637 5.05 23.28 -22.53
C VAL A 637 5.73 24.64 -22.62
N SER A 638 5.78 25.22 -23.83
CA SER A 638 6.30 26.58 -23.99
C SER A 638 5.42 27.57 -23.23
N GLY A 639 6.01 28.52 -22.50
CA GLY A 639 5.27 29.56 -21.76
C GLY A 639 4.40 30.50 -22.61
N GLN A 640 4.39 30.34 -23.94
CA GLN A 640 3.52 31.05 -24.89
C GLN A 640 2.44 30.16 -25.51
N ALA A 641 2.27 28.92 -25.06
CA ALA A 641 1.27 28.02 -25.60
C ALA A 641 -0.15 28.53 -25.30
N ALA A 642 -1.04 28.46 -26.29
CA ALA A 642 -2.43 28.87 -26.11
C ALA A 642 -3.11 27.99 -25.05
N PRO A 643 -3.98 28.55 -24.17
CA PRO A 643 -4.67 27.79 -23.12
C PRO A 643 -5.40 26.54 -23.62
N GLU A 644 -5.95 26.59 -24.83
CA GLU A 644 -6.61 25.44 -25.48
C GLU A 644 -5.65 24.28 -25.76
N THR A 645 -4.42 24.59 -26.19
CA THR A 645 -3.39 23.56 -26.45
C THR A 645 -2.88 22.92 -25.16
N VAL A 646 -2.84 23.68 -24.06
CA VAL A 646 -2.53 23.20 -22.71
C VAL A 646 -3.64 22.28 -22.22
N ALA A 647 -4.91 22.72 -22.34
CA ALA A 647 -6.07 21.95 -21.92
C ALA A 647 -6.22 20.64 -22.70
N ALA A 648 -5.90 20.62 -23.99
CA ALA A 648 -5.94 19.42 -24.83
C ALA A 648 -4.92 18.35 -24.42
N LYS A 649 -3.81 18.75 -23.78
CA LYS A 649 -2.78 17.84 -23.27
C LYS A 649 -3.12 17.25 -21.90
N MET A 650 -3.92 17.97 -21.10
CA MET A 650 -4.32 17.50 -19.78
C MET A 650 -5.28 16.31 -19.85
N PRO A 651 -5.21 15.36 -18.91
CA PRO A 651 -6.22 14.34 -18.74
C PRO A 651 -7.60 14.97 -18.56
N ASN A 652 -8.50 14.71 -19.51
CA ASN A 652 -9.90 15.09 -19.35
C ASN A 652 -10.62 14.00 -18.53
N PHE A 653 -10.68 14.20 -17.21
CA PHE A 653 -11.29 13.23 -16.29
C PHE A 653 -12.79 13.07 -16.50
N ILE A 654 -13.49 14.15 -16.88
CA ILE A 654 -14.92 14.10 -17.25
C ILE A 654 -15.11 13.12 -18.41
N ARG A 655 -14.30 13.27 -19.46
CA ARG A 655 -14.34 12.36 -20.61
C ARG A 655 -13.96 10.92 -20.23
N LYS A 656 -12.95 10.73 -19.39
CA LYS A 656 -12.53 9.40 -18.90
C LYS A 656 -13.66 8.73 -18.08
N ALA A 657 -14.44 9.52 -17.33
CA ALA A 657 -15.54 9.03 -16.49
C ALA A 657 -16.82 8.76 -17.28
N PHE A 658 -17.17 9.62 -18.23
CA PHE A 658 -18.53 9.70 -18.81
C PHE A 658 -18.59 9.56 -20.33
N ALA A 659 -17.47 9.33 -21.02
CA ALA A 659 -17.45 9.08 -22.46
C ALA A 659 -16.60 7.86 -22.86
N ASP A 660 -15.39 7.75 -22.32
CA ASP A 660 -14.44 6.67 -22.66
C ASP A 660 -14.45 5.53 -21.61
N ALA A 661 -15.50 5.42 -20.80
CA ALA A 661 -15.60 4.40 -19.77
C ALA A 661 -15.72 3.00 -20.39
N LYS A 662 -14.75 2.12 -20.12
CA LYS A 662 -14.66 0.75 -20.69
C LYS A 662 -14.85 -0.36 -19.66
N GLN A 663 -15.26 -0.02 -18.45
CA GLN A 663 -15.07 -0.91 -17.31
C GLN A 663 -16.39 -1.56 -16.90
N GLU A 664 -16.59 -2.81 -17.32
CA GLU A 664 -17.72 -3.64 -16.89
C GLU A 664 -17.39 -4.31 -15.56
N MET A 665 -18.20 -4.04 -14.53
CA MET A 665 -18.22 -4.84 -13.31
C MET A 665 -19.00 -6.12 -13.57
N LYS A 666 -18.31 -7.26 -13.72
CA LYS A 666 -18.93 -8.53 -14.13
C LYS A 666 -19.42 -9.42 -12.99
N GLU A 667 -18.89 -9.24 -11.79
CA GLU A 667 -19.14 -10.14 -10.66
C GLU A 667 -19.66 -9.40 -9.42
N VAL A 668 -20.59 -10.06 -8.73
CA VAL A 668 -21.16 -9.65 -7.45
C VAL A 668 -20.08 -9.80 -6.37
N ARG A 669 -19.81 -8.73 -5.63
CA ARG A 669 -18.70 -8.66 -4.65
C ARG A 669 -18.99 -9.49 -3.40
N ILE A 670 -18.03 -10.29 -2.95
CA ILE A 670 -18.16 -10.99 -1.66
C ILE A 670 -17.96 -10.00 -0.51
N PHE A 671 -18.75 -10.11 0.57
CA PHE A 671 -18.57 -9.29 1.76
C PHE A 671 -17.26 -9.58 2.48
N ALA A 672 -16.73 -8.55 3.14
CA ALA A 672 -15.48 -8.65 3.88
C ALA A 672 -15.64 -9.54 5.13
N ARG A 673 -14.57 -10.27 5.45
CA ARG A 673 -14.54 -11.23 6.57
C ARG A 673 -13.63 -10.72 7.69
N PRO A 674 -13.92 -11.07 8.96
CA PRO A 674 -12.99 -10.79 10.03
C PRO A 674 -11.72 -11.62 9.86
N GLN A 675 -10.57 -11.05 10.23
CA GLN A 675 -9.28 -11.74 10.15
C GLN A 675 -9.29 -13.06 10.93
N GLY A 676 -8.79 -14.11 10.30
CA GLY A 676 -8.66 -15.42 10.94
C GLY A 676 -7.61 -15.46 12.04
N PHE A 677 -7.62 -16.50 12.88
CA PHE A 677 -6.60 -16.71 13.92
C PHE A 677 -5.16 -16.67 13.37
N TYR A 678 -4.93 -17.32 12.24
CA TYR A 678 -3.61 -17.40 11.60
C TYR A 678 -3.13 -16.06 11.04
N GLU A 679 -4.00 -15.29 10.41
CA GLU A 679 -3.67 -13.96 9.87
C GLU A 679 -3.40 -12.95 10.98
N ARG A 680 -4.13 -13.08 12.10
CA ARG A 680 -3.96 -12.19 13.25
C ARG A 680 -2.70 -12.51 14.06
N TYR A 681 -2.39 -13.79 14.28
CA TYR A 681 -1.40 -14.21 15.28
C TYR A 681 -0.21 -15.00 14.75
N ILE A 682 -0.22 -15.47 13.50
CA ILE A 682 0.86 -16.32 12.96
C ILE A 682 1.52 -15.63 11.76
N TYR A 683 0.80 -15.47 10.66
CA TYR A 683 1.32 -14.87 9.44
C TYR A 683 1.22 -13.35 9.48
N ARG A 684 2.29 -12.66 9.13
CA ARG A 684 2.23 -11.24 8.83
C ARG A 684 2.17 -11.09 7.32
N GLN A 685 0.97 -11.00 6.76
CA GLN A 685 0.85 -10.64 5.35
C GLN A 685 1.30 -9.18 5.18
N ARG A 686 2.16 -8.92 4.21
CA ARG A 686 2.41 -7.56 3.73
C ARG A 686 1.34 -7.28 2.67
N PRO A 687 0.27 -6.53 2.98
CA PRO A 687 -0.78 -6.26 2.01
C PRO A 687 -0.15 -5.49 0.84
N ALA A 688 -0.35 -6.01 -0.37
CA ALA A 688 0.07 -5.31 -1.58
C ALA A 688 -1.06 -4.39 -2.02
N THR A 689 -0.72 -3.13 -2.28
CA THR A 689 -1.69 -2.18 -2.82
C THR A 689 -1.94 -2.45 -4.30
N SER A 690 -3.18 -2.75 -4.67
CA SER A 690 -3.60 -2.98 -6.06
C SER A 690 -3.39 -1.72 -6.93
N ALA A 691 -3.33 -1.90 -8.25
CA ALA A 691 -3.20 -0.77 -9.18
C ALA A 691 -4.42 0.15 -9.10
N GLU A 692 -5.61 -0.45 -9.00
CA GLU A 692 -6.89 0.23 -8.98
C GLU A 692 -7.06 1.07 -7.71
N ARG A 693 -6.66 0.53 -6.55
CA ARG A 693 -6.65 1.29 -5.28
C ARG A 693 -5.68 2.45 -5.31
N ARG A 694 -4.47 2.27 -5.86
CA ARG A 694 -3.51 3.38 -6.05
C ARG A 694 -4.10 4.46 -6.96
N GLN A 695 -4.70 4.06 -8.08
CA GLN A 695 -5.36 4.96 -9.01
C GLN A 695 -6.48 5.76 -8.33
N ALA A 696 -7.33 5.10 -7.54
CA ALA A 696 -8.39 5.75 -6.78
C ALA A 696 -7.86 6.79 -5.79
N GLN A 697 -6.78 6.45 -5.08
CA GLN A 697 -6.11 7.36 -4.16
C GLN A 697 -5.67 8.65 -4.88
N HIS A 698 -5.15 8.55 -6.12
CA HIS A 698 -4.77 9.71 -6.92
C HIS A 698 -5.97 10.54 -7.34
N TYR A 699 -7.06 9.91 -7.79
CA TYR A 699 -8.28 10.64 -8.15
C TYR A 699 -8.90 11.38 -6.96
N MET A 700 -8.93 10.74 -5.79
CA MET A 700 -9.39 11.38 -4.56
C MET A 700 -8.50 12.57 -4.16
N ALA A 701 -7.19 12.46 -4.32
CA ALA A 701 -6.26 13.55 -4.01
C ALA A 701 -6.43 14.74 -4.97
N LEU A 702 -6.76 14.49 -6.24
CA LEU A 702 -6.97 15.52 -7.27
C LEU A 702 -8.35 16.18 -7.19
N ALA A 703 -9.35 15.53 -6.60
CA ALA A 703 -10.68 16.10 -6.46
C ALA A 703 -10.64 17.27 -5.45
N ASN A 704 -10.97 18.48 -5.89
CA ASN A 704 -11.05 19.65 -5.00
C ASN A 704 -12.28 19.51 -4.08
N PRO A 705 -12.13 19.51 -2.74
CA PRO A 705 -13.26 19.43 -1.82
C PRO A 705 -14.14 20.69 -1.85
N ASN A 706 -13.58 21.85 -2.20
CA ASN A 706 -14.27 23.14 -2.20
C ASN A 706 -14.14 23.81 -3.57
N PRO A 707 -14.91 23.37 -4.58
CA PRO A 707 -14.84 23.94 -5.93
C PRO A 707 -15.38 25.37 -5.95
N GLY A 708 -14.72 26.27 -6.69
CA GLY A 708 -15.14 27.66 -6.83
C GLY A 708 -16.18 27.89 -7.92
N ASN A 709 -16.35 26.93 -8.84
CA ASN A 709 -17.28 27.02 -9.96
C ASN A 709 -17.87 25.64 -10.33
N VAL A 710 -18.94 25.63 -11.13
CA VAL A 710 -19.66 24.40 -11.53
C VAL A 710 -18.75 23.46 -12.34
N GLN A 711 -17.81 23.99 -13.14
CA GLN A 711 -16.89 23.17 -13.94
C GLN A 711 -15.89 22.41 -13.06
N GLU A 712 -15.37 23.05 -12.02
CA GLU A 712 -14.51 22.42 -11.00
C GLU A 712 -15.29 21.38 -10.20
N ALA A 713 -16.55 21.66 -9.85
CA ALA A 713 -17.42 20.69 -9.20
C ALA A 713 -17.68 19.48 -10.10
N ALA A 714 -17.95 19.70 -11.39
CA ALA A 714 -18.15 18.65 -12.39
C ALA A 714 -16.89 17.77 -12.56
N ASN A 715 -15.70 18.38 -12.59
CA ASN A 715 -14.44 17.63 -12.60
C ASN A 715 -14.22 16.84 -11.30
N GLY A 716 -14.57 17.41 -10.14
CA GLY A 716 -14.53 16.71 -8.86
C GLY A 716 -15.48 15.51 -8.80
N ILE A 717 -16.70 15.65 -9.32
CA ILE A 717 -17.67 14.57 -9.48
C ILE A 717 -17.07 13.46 -10.36
N ALA A 718 -16.53 13.80 -11.54
CA ALA A 718 -15.92 12.83 -12.44
C ALA A 718 -14.76 12.05 -11.79
N LEU A 719 -13.87 12.74 -11.07
CA LEU A 719 -12.76 12.13 -10.34
C LEU A 719 -13.25 11.17 -9.24
N LEU A 720 -14.25 11.57 -8.45
CA LEU A 720 -14.80 10.72 -7.39
C LEU A 720 -15.56 9.52 -7.95
N THR A 721 -16.30 9.66 -9.06
CA THR A 721 -16.92 8.52 -9.75
C THR A 721 -15.86 7.54 -10.26
N LEU A 722 -14.77 8.02 -10.85
CA LEU A 722 -13.63 7.18 -11.26
C LEU A 722 -12.96 6.49 -10.05
N ALA A 723 -12.83 7.19 -8.92
CA ALA A 723 -12.30 6.62 -7.69
C ALA A 723 -13.19 5.50 -7.16
N ILE A 724 -14.51 5.70 -7.09
CA ILE A 724 -15.48 4.69 -6.65
C ILE A 724 -15.41 3.43 -7.52
N ARG A 725 -15.42 3.60 -8.85
CA ARG A 725 -15.28 2.46 -9.78
C ARG A 725 -13.97 1.71 -9.55
N SER A 726 -12.86 2.43 -9.43
CA SER A 726 -11.53 1.83 -9.18
C SER A 726 -11.46 1.11 -7.83
N LEU A 727 -12.03 1.67 -6.76
CA LEU A 727 -12.09 1.03 -5.45
C LEU A 727 -12.95 -0.22 -5.45
N ASN A 728 -14.10 -0.20 -6.13
CA ASN A 728 -14.96 -1.37 -6.24
C ASN A 728 -14.25 -2.53 -6.96
N LEU A 729 -13.43 -2.25 -7.98
CA LEU A 729 -12.61 -3.28 -8.64
C LEU A 729 -11.50 -3.82 -7.74
N SER A 730 -10.84 -2.94 -6.98
CA SER A 730 -9.86 -3.39 -5.98
C SER A 730 -10.51 -4.35 -4.97
N LEU A 731 -11.69 -3.99 -4.47
CA LEU A 731 -12.45 -4.75 -3.49
C LEU A 731 -13.08 -6.03 -4.06
N GLN A 732 -13.32 -6.10 -5.38
CA GLN A 732 -13.67 -7.37 -6.04
C GLN A 732 -12.48 -8.34 -6.04
N GLY A 733 -11.26 -7.84 -6.26
CA GLY A 733 -10.04 -8.65 -6.20
C GLY A 733 -9.64 -9.04 -4.77
N ASN A 734 -9.80 -8.13 -3.81
CA ASN A 734 -9.48 -8.34 -2.40
C ASN A 734 -10.51 -7.67 -1.47
N PRO A 735 -11.58 -8.39 -1.07
CA PRO A 735 -12.63 -7.84 -0.20
C PRO A 735 -12.19 -7.48 1.21
N ASP A 736 -11.06 -8.02 1.69
CA ASP A 736 -10.61 -7.85 3.08
C ASP A 736 -9.70 -6.63 3.28
N GLU A 737 -9.52 -5.81 2.24
CA GLU A 737 -8.69 -4.60 2.27
C GLU A 737 -9.39 -3.44 3.01
N THR A 738 -9.07 -3.27 4.30
CA THR A 738 -9.66 -2.23 5.17
C THR A 738 -9.54 -0.81 4.59
N GLU A 739 -8.34 -0.41 4.15
CA GLU A 739 -8.11 0.97 3.70
C GLU A 739 -8.91 1.32 2.44
N ALA A 740 -9.11 0.35 1.53
CA ALA A 740 -9.95 0.53 0.35
C ALA A 740 -11.41 0.78 0.71
N TRP A 741 -11.95 0.10 1.73
CA TRP A 741 -13.29 0.37 2.26
C TRP A 741 -13.41 1.77 2.88
N VAL A 742 -12.40 2.22 3.63
CA VAL A 742 -12.38 3.57 4.20
C VAL A 742 -12.34 4.63 3.10
N MET A 743 -11.49 4.45 2.09
CA MET A 743 -11.42 5.33 0.92
C MET A 743 -12.75 5.36 0.16
N LEU A 744 -13.44 4.21 0.04
CA LEU A 744 -14.73 4.12 -0.63
C LEU A 744 -15.80 4.91 0.13
N GLY A 745 -15.86 4.78 1.46
CA GLY A 745 -16.77 5.56 2.30
C GLY A 745 -16.48 7.07 2.20
N GLN A 746 -15.22 7.47 2.27
CA GLN A 746 -14.79 8.86 2.08
C GLN A 746 -15.14 9.40 0.68
N ALA A 747 -14.99 8.58 -0.37
CA ALA A 747 -15.34 8.96 -1.72
C ALA A 747 -16.85 9.21 -1.87
N TYR A 748 -17.71 8.36 -1.29
CA TYR A 748 -19.16 8.57 -1.29
C TYR A 748 -19.58 9.83 -0.52
N VAL A 749 -19.00 10.09 0.66
CA VAL A 749 -19.28 11.32 1.43
C VAL A 749 -18.90 12.56 0.63
N ARG A 750 -17.70 12.56 0.03
CA ARG A 750 -17.23 13.69 -0.78
C ARG A 750 -18.07 13.88 -2.04
N LEU A 751 -18.48 12.79 -2.69
CA LEU A 751 -19.34 12.84 -3.87
C LEU A 751 -20.71 13.42 -3.50
N SER A 752 -21.29 12.98 -2.38
CA SER A 752 -22.54 13.53 -1.86
C SER A 752 -22.46 15.04 -1.64
N ASN A 753 -21.36 15.54 -1.07
CA ASN A 753 -21.19 16.98 -0.83
C ASN A 753 -21.15 17.78 -2.14
N LEU A 754 -20.46 17.26 -3.17
CA LEU A 754 -20.41 17.91 -4.49
C LEU A 754 -21.74 17.84 -5.23
N GLU A 755 -22.42 16.69 -5.19
CA GLU A 755 -23.74 16.54 -5.82
C GLU A 755 -24.78 17.46 -5.18
N VAL A 756 -24.77 17.59 -3.84
CA VAL A 756 -25.63 18.54 -3.12
C VAL A 756 -25.30 19.98 -3.50
N LEU A 757 -24.02 20.33 -3.56
CA LEU A 757 -23.57 21.67 -3.96
C LEU A 757 -24.08 22.05 -5.35
N VAL A 758 -24.05 21.11 -6.30
CA VAL A 758 -24.52 21.32 -7.68
C VAL A 758 -26.05 21.29 -7.80
N SER A 759 -26.74 20.55 -6.92
CA SER A 759 -28.21 20.41 -6.95
C SER A 759 -28.96 21.69 -6.54
N GLY A 760 -28.29 22.67 -5.89
CA GLY A 760 -28.90 23.93 -5.48
C GLY A 760 -29.51 23.89 -4.07
N THR A 761 -30.56 24.69 -3.83
CA THR A 761 -31.08 24.98 -2.47
C THR A 761 -31.87 23.84 -1.83
N ASP A 762 -32.38 22.87 -2.60
CA ASP A 762 -33.13 21.72 -2.06
C ASP A 762 -32.75 20.39 -2.76
N PRO A 763 -31.75 19.66 -2.24
CA PRO A 763 -31.30 18.39 -2.82
C PRO A 763 -32.27 17.24 -2.52
N SER A 764 -32.42 16.34 -3.51
CA SER A 764 -33.24 15.13 -3.41
C SER A 764 -33.01 14.37 -2.09
N PRO A 765 -34.06 14.12 -1.27
CA PRO A 765 -33.94 13.34 -0.04
C PRO A 765 -33.48 11.89 -0.28
N ARG A 766 -33.92 11.28 -1.39
CA ARG A 766 -33.54 9.91 -1.76
C ARG A 766 -32.06 9.80 -2.12
N LEU A 767 -31.52 10.81 -2.81
CA LEU A 767 -30.09 10.89 -3.09
C LEU A 767 -29.27 10.91 -1.78
N ARG A 768 -29.64 11.80 -0.85
CA ARG A 768 -28.96 11.92 0.45
C ARG A 768 -28.99 10.60 1.23
N GLN A 769 -30.14 9.93 1.27
CA GLN A 769 -30.25 8.62 1.92
C GLN A 769 -29.36 7.57 1.25
N THR A 770 -29.40 7.47 -0.08
CA THR A 770 -28.59 6.49 -0.82
C THR A 770 -27.10 6.69 -0.56
N ARG A 771 -26.61 7.93 -0.64
CA ARG A 771 -25.20 8.25 -0.36
C ARG A 771 -24.80 7.97 1.08
N TYR A 772 -25.67 8.28 2.04
CA TYR A 772 -25.47 7.96 3.44
C TYR A 772 -25.29 6.44 3.65
N PHE A 773 -26.20 5.63 3.10
CA PHE A 773 -26.11 4.18 3.24
C PHE A 773 -24.89 3.58 2.53
N GLN A 774 -24.52 4.07 1.34
CA GLN A 774 -23.30 3.64 0.66
C GLN A 774 -22.05 3.94 1.49
N ALA A 775 -21.97 5.13 2.10
CA ALA A 775 -20.87 5.51 2.96
C ALA A 775 -20.82 4.67 4.25
N VAL A 776 -21.95 4.53 4.97
CA VAL A 776 -22.05 3.74 6.20
C VAL A 776 -21.73 2.27 5.93
N ALA A 777 -22.25 1.70 4.84
CA ALA A 777 -21.93 0.34 4.43
C ALA A 777 -20.42 0.14 4.26
N ALA A 778 -19.76 1.05 3.54
CA ALA A 778 -18.32 0.98 3.32
C ALA A 778 -17.53 1.08 4.64
N PHE A 779 -17.86 2.04 5.51
CA PHE A 779 -17.17 2.18 6.81
C PHE A 779 -17.45 1.02 7.77
N ARG A 780 -18.66 0.46 7.79
CA ARG A 780 -18.98 -0.72 8.60
C ARG A 780 -18.24 -1.96 8.10
N GLN A 781 -18.04 -2.13 6.79
CA GLN A 781 -17.16 -3.19 6.25
C GLN A 781 -15.70 -2.96 6.65
N ALA A 782 -15.21 -1.72 6.65
CA ALA A 782 -13.87 -1.40 7.13
C ALA A 782 -13.68 -1.81 8.60
N VAL A 783 -14.62 -1.45 9.49
CA VAL A 783 -14.58 -1.83 10.91
C VAL A 783 -14.70 -3.35 11.10
N LYS A 784 -15.47 -4.05 10.25
CA LYS A 784 -15.59 -5.51 10.28
C LYS A 784 -14.26 -6.21 9.98
N THR A 785 -13.49 -5.69 9.01
CA THR A 785 -12.15 -6.24 8.67
C THR A 785 -11.10 -5.88 9.73
N ASN A 786 -11.09 -4.64 10.19
CA ASN A 786 -10.17 -4.17 11.21
C ASN A 786 -10.86 -3.16 12.17
N PRO A 787 -11.28 -3.64 13.36
CA PRO A 787 -11.95 -2.80 14.34
C PRO A 787 -11.09 -1.66 14.91
N ASN A 788 -9.77 -1.74 14.76
CA ASN A 788 -8.82 -0.78 15.34
C ASN A 788 -8.47 0.37 14.37
N TRP A 789 -9.13 0.46 13.21
CA TRP A 789 -8.86 1.51 12.23
C TRP A 789 -9.61 2.80 12.56
N ILE A 790 -8.91 3.78 13.16
CA ILE A 790 -9.50 5.00 13.72
C ILE A 790 -10.27 5.84 12.69
N GLN A 791 -9.77 5.94 11.44
CA GLN A 791 -10.41 6.74 10.39
C GLN A 791 -11.76 6.17 9.93
N ALA A 792 -12.00 4.86 10.13
CA ALA A 792 -13.28 4.25 9.79
C ALA A 792 -14.36 4.69 10.78
N TRP A 793 -14.02 4.72 12.07
CA TRP A 793 -14.89 5.24 13.14
C TRP A 793 -15.15 6.74 13.00
N GLU A 794 -14.13 7.52 12.64
CA GLU A 794 -14.30 8.95 12.33
C GLU A 794 -15.28 9.17 11.16
N GLY A 795 -15.17 8.35 10.10
CA GLY A 795 -16.12 8.37 8.98
C GLY A 795 -17.55 8.03 9.39
N LEU A 796 -17.74 7.06 10.29
CA LEU A 796 -19.04 6.72 10.87
C LEU A 796 -19.60 7.85 11.74
N MET A 797 -18.78 8.46 12.61
CA MET A 797 -19.19 9.60 13.43
C MET A 797 -19.74 10.74 12.56
N ASN A 798 -18.99 11.14 11.55
CA ASN A 798 -19.40 12.20 10.63
C ASN A 798 -20.71 11.86 9.90
N SER A 799 -20.86 10.61 9.45
CA SER A 799 -22.05 10.14 8.73
C SER A 799 -23.28 10.09 9.64
N TYR A 800 -23.14 9.59 10.87
CA TYR A 800 -24.22 9.50 11.86
C TYR A 800 -24.64 10.86 12.39
N GLN A 801 -23.70 11.78 12.58
CA GLN A 801 -23.99 13.15 12.97
C GLN A 801 -24.81 13.88 11.91
N LEU A 802 -24.47 13.71 10.62
CA LEU A 802 -25.22 14.30 9.50
C LEU A 802 -26.69 13.85 9.49
N MET A 803 -26.94 12.56 9.77
CA MET A 803 -28.29 11.97 9.79
C MET A 803 -28.96 11.95 11.17
N GLN A 804 -28.35 12.61 12.18
CA GLN A 804 -28.86 12.68 13.56
C GLN A 804 -29.13 11.29 14.20
N ARG A 805 -28.28 10.29 13.91
CA ARG A 805 -28.31 8.96 14.52
C ARG A 805 -27.53 8.95 15.83
N GLN A 806 -28.16 9.36 16.92
CA GLN A 806 -27.42 9.70 18.15
C GLN A 806 -26.88 8.46 18.90
N ASP A 807 -27.61 7.34 18.92
CA ASP A 807 -27.14 6.12 19.59
C ASP A 807 -25.94 5.45 18.88
N LEU A 808 -25.97 5.40 17.55
CA LEU A 808 -24.85 4.92 16.73
C LEU A 808 -23.67 5.91 16.74
N LEU A 809 -23.95 7.21 16.82
CA LEU A 809 -22.91 8.23 17.01
C LEU A 809 -22.20 8.04 18.35
N LEU A 810 -22.93 7.77 19.43
CA LEU A 810 -22.36 7.50 20.75
C LEU A 810 -21.46 6.25 20.72
N GLU A 811 -21.93 5.16 20.10
CA GLU A 811 -21.13 3.94 19.89
C GLU A 811 -19.82 4.24 19.16
N ALA A 812 -19.89 4.98 18.05
CA ALA A 812 -18.73 5.31 17.25
C ALA A 812 -17.74 6.21 18.01
N LEU A 813 -18.25 7.19 18.77
CA LEU A 813 -17.46 8.05 19.66
C LEU A 813 -16.73 7.25 20.74
N ASP A 814 -17.41 6.33 21.42
CA ASP A 814 -16.80 5.48 22.45
C ASP A 814 -15.65 4.64 21.89
N LYS A 815 -15.84 4.04 20.71
CA LYS A 815 -14.81 3.26 20.03
C LYS A 815 -13.65 4.13 19.55
N TRP A 816 -13.95 5.30 18.99
CA TRP A 816 -12.93 6.23 18.54
C TRP A 816 -12.07 6.73 19.71
N LEU A 817 -12.68 7.11 20.84
CA LEU A 817 -11.97 7.57 22.05
C LEU A 817 -11.07 6.47 22.62
N ALA A 818 -11.56 5.23 22.70
CA ALA A 818 -10.74 4.10 23.17
C ALA A 818 -9.51 3.84 22.28
N LEU A 819 -9.64 4.04 20.96
CA LEU A 819 -8.52 3.93 20.02
C LEU A 819 -7.58 5.14 20.08
N ALA A 820 -8.12 6.35 20.26
CA ALA A 820 -7.36 7.58 20.35
C ALA A 820 -6.36 7.57 21.52
N GLU A 821 -6.67 6.90 22.63
CA GLU A 821 -5.75 6.72 23.77
C GLU A 821 -4.48 5.93 23.43
N THR A 822 -4.55 5.04 22.44
CA THR A 822 -3.43 4.17 22.04
C THR A 822 -2.75 4.61 20.73
N THR A 823 -3.31 5.60 20.05
CA THR A 823 -2.85 6.05 18.73
C THR A 823 -1.60 6.93 18.88
N THR A 824 -0.55 6.61 18.10
CA THR A 824 0.65 7.45 18.02
C THR A 824 0.51 8.41 16.84
N VAL A 825 0.70 9.71 17.09
CA VAL A 825 0.54 10.78 16.10
C VAL A 825 1.86 11.54 15.94
N LEU A 826 2.11 12.10 14.75
CA LEU A 826 3.30 12.92 14.53
C LEU A 826 3.31 14.15 15.45
N PRO A 827 4.50 14.60 15.92
CA PRO A 827 4.60 15.76 16.80
C PRO A 827 3.95 17.04 16.25
N SER A 828 3.97 17.23 14.92
CA SER A 828 3.37 18.39 14.25
C SER A 828 1.84 18.42 14.26
N GLN A 829 1.19 17.26 14.49
CA GLN A 829 -0.26 17.11 14.49
C GLN A 829 -0.81 16.83 15.89
N GLN A 830 0.07 16.64 16.88
CA GLN A 830 -0.29 16.22 18.22
C GLN A 830 -1.22 17.22 18.92
N GLU A 831 -0.96 18.53 18.80
CA GLU A 831 -1.81 19.56 19.40
C GLU A 831 -3.24 19.52 18.84
N LYS A 832 -3.38 19.51 17.51
CA LYS A 832 -4.70 19.41 16.84
C LYS A 832 -5.43 18.11 17.19
N PHE A 833 -4.69 17.01 17.33
CA PHE A 833 -5.26 15.72 17.70
C PHE A 833 -5.77 15.73 19.16
N GLU A 834 -5.01 16.29 20.08
CA GLU A 834 -5.42 16.44 21.49
C GLU A 834 -6.62 17.39 21.65
N GLU A 835 -6.66 18.47 20.87
CA GLU A 835 -7.81 19.38 20.82
C GLU A 835 -9.06 18.65 20.32
N PHE A 836 -8.95 17.95 19.19
CA PHE A 836 -10.06 17.17 18.64
C PHE A 836 -10.53 16.06 19.59
N LYS A 837 -9.60 15.38 20.27
CA LYS A 837 -9.91 14.38 21.30
C LYS A 837 -10.68 15.01 22.48
N THR A 838 -10.28 16.19 22.91
CA THR A 838 -10.98 16.94 23.98
C THR A 838 -12.41 17.31 23.55
N GLN A 839 -12.57 17.76 22.30
CA GLN A 839 -13.90 18.03 21.72
C GLN A 839 -14.76 16.75 21.69
N CYS A 840 -14.18 15.60 21.32
CA CYS A 840 -14.90 14.32 21.31
C CYS A 840 -15.34 13.88 22.71
N TYR A 841 -14.54 14.09 23.77
CA TYR A 841 -14.98 13.83 25.15
C TYR A 841 -16.15 14.72 25.58
N ALA A 842 -16.11 16.01 25.21
CA ALA A 842 -17.21 16.94 25.48
C ALA A 842 -18.48 16.52 24.73
N GLN A 843 -18.37 16.24 23.43
CA GLN A 843 -19.47 15.79 22.59
C GLN A 843 -20.08 14.49 23.12
N ARG A 844 -19.26 13.51 23.53
CA ARG A 844 -19.74 12.25 24.11
C ARG A 844 -20.59 12.49 25.35
N ARG A 845 -20.12 13.34 26.28
CA ARG A 845 -20.85 13.66 27.51
C ARG A 845 -22.18 14.36 27.22
N GLU A 846 -22.16 15.38 26.36
CA GLU A 846 -23.38 16.10 25.96
C GLU A 846 -24.41 15.18 25.30
N LEU A 847 -23.93 14.26 24.44
CA LEU A 847 -24.79 13.30 23.75
C LEU A 847 -25.38 12.26 24.72
N GLU A 848 -24.59 11.77 25.67
CA GLU A 848 -25.02 10.84 26.71
C GLU A 848 -26.10 11.46 27.62
N ASP A 849 -25.90 12.71 28.05
CA ASP A 849 -26.88 13.47 28.84
C ASP A 849 -28.17 13.69 28.03
N MET A 850 -28.05 14.09 26.76
CA MET A 850 -29.20 14.31 25.86
C MET A 850 -29.99 13.02 25.59
N ILE A 851 -29.31 11.90 25.36
CA ILE A 851 -29.96 10.60 25.15
C ILE A 851 -30.74 10.21 26.40
N THR A 852 -30.14 10.34 27.57
CA THR A 852 -30.77 9.97 28.84
C THR A 852 -32.03 10.82 29.13
N GLU A 853 -31.97 12.13 28.88
CA GLU A 853 -33.13 13.02 29.10
C GLU A 853 -34.26 12.74 28.09
N SER A 854 -33.91 12.60 26.82
CA SER A 854 -34.87 12.40 25.72
C SER A 854 -35.51 11.02 25.71
N ASP A 855 -34.83 9.97 26.17
CA ASP A 855 -35.38 8.61 26.21
C ASP A 855 -36.64 8.53 27.10
N SER A 856 -36.68 9.27 28.21
CA SER A 856 -37.88 9.35 29.07
C SER A 856 -39.10 9.99 28.38
N GLN A 857 -38.86 10.90 27.43
CA GLN A 857 -39.90 11.54 26.63
C GLN A 857 -40.33 10.63 25.49
N LEU A 858 -39.36 9.93 24.89
CA LEU A 858 -39.58 8.94 23.84
C LEU A 858 -40.46 7.80 24.33
N ASP A 859 -40.21 7.30 25.54
CA ASP A 859 -41.01 6.22 26.14
C ASP A 859 -42.48 6.64 26.29
N LYS A 860 -42.72 7.86 26.81
CA LYS A 860 -44.07 8.42 26.92
C LYS A 860 -44.75 8.60 25.57
N GLU A 861 -43.99 8.97 24.53
CA GLU A 861 -44.52 9.13 23.18
C GLU A 861 -44.87 7.77 22.56
N ILE A 862 -44.02 6.75 22.75
CA ILE A 862 -44.31 5.38 22.32
C ILE A 862 -45.57 4.87 23.01
N GLU A 863 -45.70 5.02 24.33
CA GLU A 863 -46.89 4.62 25.10
C GLU A 863 -48.15 5.33 24.61
N ARG A 864 -48.07 6.64 24.34
CA ARG A 864 -49.20 7.41 23.78
C ARG A 864 -49.61 6.91 22.40
N GLN A 865 -48.66 6.63 21.52
CA GLN A 865 -48.97 6.14 20.17
C GLN A 865 -49.52 4.72 20.18
N ILE A 866 -49.03 3.85 21.06
CA ILE A 866 -49.60 2.51 21.28
C ILE A 866 -51.06 2.65 21.76
N ALA A 867 -51.31 3.49 22.77
CA ALA A 867 -52.65 3.72 23.30
C ALA A 867 -53.61 4.30 22.24
N ALA A 868 -53.16 5.31 21.48
CA ALA A 868 -53.94 5.93 20.41
C ALA A 868 -54.28 4.94 19.27
N ASN A 869 -53.34 4.06 18.91
CA ASN A 869 -53.59 3.03 17.90
C ASN A 869 -54.50 1.92 18.41
N ALA A 870 -54.37 1.52 19.68
CA ALA A 870 -55.32 0.61 20.32
C ALA A 870 -56.74 1.19 20.35
N GLU A 871 -56.89 2.50 20.57
CA GLU A 871 -58.17 3.20 20.50
C GLU A 871 -58.73 3.30 19.06
N ALA A 872 -57.88 3.62 18.07
CA ALA A 872 -58.27 3.66 16.66
C ALA A 872 -58.71 2.28 16.15
N MET A 873 -58.03 1.20 16.56
CA MET A 873 -58.43 -0.17 16.27
C MET A 873 -59.76 -0.54 16.93
N LYS A 874 -59.99 -0.14 18.18
CA LYS A 874 -61.31 -0.31 18.85
C LYS A 874 -62.43 0.41 18.11
N GLN A 875 -62.16 1.58 17.54
CA GLN A 875 -63.15 2.31 16.74
C GLN A 875 -63.41 1.64 15.38
N GLN A 876 -62.39 1.05 14.75
CA GLN A 876 -62.55 0.27 13.52
C GLN A 876 -63.29 -1.06 13.76
N THR A 877 -63.01 -1.75 14.86
CA THR A 877 -63.73 -2.99 15.24
C THR A 877 -65.14 -2.70 15.75
N ALA A 878 -65.42 -1.53 16.33
CA ALA A 878 -66.78 -1.10 16.66
C ALA A 878 -67.62 -0.69 15.44
N ALA A 879 -66.98 -0.29 14.33
CA ALA A 879 -67.63 0.02 13.06
C ALA A 879 -67.89 -1.21 12.17
N ALA A 880 -67.22 -2.34 12.45
CA ALA A 880 -67.47 -3.63 11.82
C ALA A 880 -68.36 -4.48 12.75
N ASP A 881 -69.60 -4.74 12.35
CA ASP A 881 -70.66 -5.32 13.20
C ASP A 881 -70.21 -6.35 14.24
N GLY A 882 -70.68 -6.12 15.48
CA GLY A 882 -70.23 -6.78 16.68
C GLY A 882 -70.39 -8.29 16.70
N LYS A 883 -69.25 -8.98 16.84
CA LYS A 883 -69.16 -10.23 17.58
C LYS A 883 -67.91 -10.18 18.43
N ASP A 884 -68.08 -10.28 19.75
CA ASP A 884 -67.03 -10.65 20.70
C ASP A 884 -66.47 -12.03 20.30
N GLN A 885 -65.48 -12.04 19.41
CA GLN A 885 -64.61 -13.19 19.21
C GLN A 885 -63.37 -12.95 20.07
N ALA A 886 -63.11 -13.86 21.01
CA ALA A 886 -61.82 -13.93 21.68
C ALA A 886 -60.72 -13.88 20.61
N LEU A 887 -59.75 -12.97 20.77
CA LEU A 887 -58.62 -12.79 19.86
C LEU A 887 -57.98 -14.16 19.59
N ASP A 888 -58.06 -14.60 18.34
CA ASP A 888 -57.32 -15.76 17.83
C ASP A 888 -55.84 -15.59 18.23
N PRO A 889 -55.13 -16.59 18.78
CA PRO A 889 -53.70 -16.46 19.13
C PRO A 889 -52.85 -15.90 17.98
N ASP A 890 -53.18 -16.21 16.72
CA ASP A 890 -52.49 -15.63 15.55
C ASP A 890 -52.76 -14.13 15.35
N MET A 891 -53.92 -13.62 15.79
CA MET A 891 -54.26 -12.19 15.77
C MET A 891 -53.56 -11.43 16.91
N ALA A 892 -53.41 -12.06 18.09
CA ALA A 892 -52.67 -11.48 19.21
C ALA A 892 -51.17 -11.35 18.90
N ASP A 893 -50.56 -12.39 18.30
CA ASP A 893 -49.18 -12.35 17.83
C ASP A 893 -48.97 -11.26 16.75
N ALA A 894 -49.95 -11.08 15.86
CA ALA A 894 -49.89 -10.05 14.81
C ALA A 894 -50.04 -8.62 15.37
N GLU A 895 -50.85 -8.45 16.43
CA GLU A 895 -51.00 -7.18 17.14
C GLU A 895 -49.70 -6.81 17.88
N GLU A 896 -49.13 -7.77 18.62
CA GLU A 896 -47.86 -7.59 19.31
C GLU A 896 -46.70 -7.28 18.34
N ALA A 897 -46.70 -7.91 17.16
CA ALA A 897 -45.74 -7.59 16.09
C ALA A 897 -45.94 -6.16 15.54
N ARG A 898 -47.19 -5.69 15.39
CA ARG A 898 -47.47 -4.31 14.93
C ARG A 898 -47.03 -3.27 15.96
N GLU A 899 -47.25 -3.52 17.24
CA GLU A 899 -46.76 -2.65 18.32
C GLU A 899 -45.23 -2.58 18.35
N ALA A 900 -44.55 -3.72 18.16
CA ALA A 900 -43.09 -3.78 18.06
C ALA A 900 -42.55 -2.99 16.86
N ILE A 901 -43.21 -3.10 15.70
CA ILE A 901 -42.83 -2.35 14.49
C ILE A 901 -43.04 -0.85 14.69
N MET A 902 -44.14 -0.44 15.32
CA MET A 902 -44.44 0.96 15.60
C MET A 902 -43.45 1.57 16.58
N SER A 903 -43.19 0.91 17.71
CA SER A 903 -42.21 1.36 18.70
C SER A 903 -40.81 1.46 18.09
N ALA A 904 -40.41 0.48 17.27
CA ALA A 904 -39.15 0.54 16.51
C ALA A 904 -39.14 1.69 15.49
N ALA A 905 -40.24 1.94 14.76
CA ALA A 905 -40.33 3.03 13.79
C ALA A 905 -40.24 4.41 14.47
N VAL A 906 -40.88 4.60 15.62
CA VAL A 906 -40.79 5.82 16.43
C VAL A 906 -39.37 6.01 16.95
N ALA A 907 -38.76 4.96 17.50
CA ALA A 907 -37.36 5.00 17.94
C ALA A 907 -36.40 5.37 16.80
N ASN A 908 -36.57 4.77 15.62
CA ASN A 908 -35.74 5.08 14.45
C ASN A 908 -35.91 6.55 13.97
N ARG A 909 -37.15 7.07 13.96
CA ARG A 909 -37.43 8.48 13.62
C ARG A 909 -36.80 9.46 14.62
N SER A 910 -36.74 9.07 15.88
CA SER A 910 -36.08 9.84 16.95
C SER A 910 -34.55 9.69 16.95
N GLY A 911 -33.95 9.06 15.94
CA GLY A 911 -32.50 8.90 15.84
C GLY A 911 -31.95 7.83 16.78
N ARG A 912 -32.73 6.78 17.08
CA ARG A 912 -32.34 5.61 17.88
C ARG A 912 -32.41 4.28 17.10
N PRO A 913 -31.75 4.13 15.94
CA PRO A 913 -31.78 2.90 15.14
C PRO A 913 -31.29 1.64 15.89
N ARG A 914 -30.32 1.73 16.79
CA ARG A 914 -29.84 0.55 17.54
C ARG A 914 -30.88 0.08 18.56
N ARG A 915 -31.53 1.02 19.25
CA ARG A 915 -32.68 0.71 20.12
C ARG A 915 -33.83 0.10 19.32
N ALA A 916 -34.14 0.67 18.15
CA ALA A 916 -35.16 0.14 17.24
C ALA A 916 -34.84 -1.29 16.79
N LEU A 917 -33.57 -1.58 16.46
CA LEU A 917 -33.13 -2.90 16.05
C LEU A 917 -33.32 -3.94 17.14
N ASN A 918 -32.95 -3.61 18.39
CA ASN A 918 -33.11 -4.52 19.54
C ASN A 918 -34.58 -4.92 19.73
N VAL A 919 -35.52 -3.95 19.67
CA VAL A 919 -36.96 -4.21 19.78
C VAL A 919 -37.44 -5.18 18.70
N LEU A 920 -36.93 -5.04 17.47
CA LEU A 920 -37.30 -5.94 16.37
C LEU A 920 -36.65 -7.33 16.49
N GLN A 921 -35.41 -7.41 16.98
CA GLN A 921 -34.70 -8.68 17.15
C GLN A 921 -35.31 -9.55 18.27
N GLU A 922 -35.78 -8.94 19.35
CA GLU A 922 -36.48 -9.65 20.44
C GLU A 922 -37.73 -10.38 19.95
N LYS A 923 -38.44 -9.81 18.97
CA LYS A 923 -39.71 -10.33 18.41
C LYS A 923 -39.59 -10.84 16.97
N ASN A 924 -38.38 -11.23 16.55
CA ASN A 924 -38.02 -11.54 15.15
C ASN A 924 -38.96 -12.57 14.48
N ALA A 925 -39.31 -13.65 15.18
CA ALA A 925 -40.18 -14.70 14.63
C ALA A 925 -41.58 -14.19 14.23
N MET A 926 -42.14 -13.27 15.00
CA MET A 926 -43.45 -12.66 14.71
C MET A 926 -43.32 -11.58 13.63
N ILE A 927 -42.27 -10.76 13.70
CA ILE A 927 -42.01 -9.66 12.75
C ILE A 927 -41.79 -10.17 11.32
N ARG A 928 -41.16 -11.34 11.16
CA ARG A 928 -40.97 -11.97 9.84
C ARG A 928 -42.26 -12.30 9.09
N LYS A 929 -43.41 -12.35 9.79
CA LYS A 929 -44.74 -12.53 9.17
C LYS A 929 -45.27 -11.25 8.51
N LEU A 930 -44.74 -10.07 8.86
CA LEU A 930 -45.24 -8.77 8.41
C LEU A 930 -44.21 -8.06 7.50
N PRO A 931 -44.57 -7.73 6.24
CA PRO A 931 -43.68 -7.07 5.28
C PRO A 931 -42.98 -5.82 5.80
N MET A 932 -43.74 -4.90 6.41
CA MET A 932 -43.22 -3.62 6.91
C MET A 932 -42.17 -3.81 8.01
N GLY A 933 -42.32 -4.84 8.83
CA GLY A 933 -41.38 -5.17 9.89
C GLY A 933 -40.06 -5.74 9.34
N VAL A 934 -40.13 -6.60 8.32
CA VAL A 934 -38.95 -7.15 7.64
C VAL A 934 -38.18 -6.05 6.90
N VAL A 935 -38.89 -5.13 6.23
CA VAL A 935 -38.27 -3.99 5.53
C VAL A 935 -37.54 -3.08 6.53
N LEU A 936 -38.19 -2.73 7.65
CA LEU A 936 -37.58 -1.92 8.71
C LEU A 936 -36.38 -2.64 9.35
N LEU A 937 -36.50 -3.95 9.63
CA LEU A 937 -35.41 -4.77 10.14
C LEU A 937 -34.23 -4.77 9.17
N GLY A 938 -34.46 -5.03 7.89
CA GLY A 938 -33.43 -5.01 6.86
C GLY A 938 -32.73 -3.65 6.75
N GLN A 939 -33.48 -2.54 6.79
CA GLN A 939 -32.90 -1.20 6.80
C GLN A 939 -32.00 -0.96 8.02
N LEU A 940 -32.45 -1.36 9.22
CA LEU A 940 -31.67 -1.18 10.44
C LEU A 940 -30.41 -2.04 10.45
N LEU A 941 -30.47 -3.28 9.94
CA LEU A 941 -29.31 -4.15 9.75
C LEU A 941 -28.26 -3.52 8.80
N LEU A 942 -28.70 -2.82 7.75
CA LEU A 942 -27.80 -2.06 6.88
C LEU A 942 -27.10 -0.90 7.63
N GLU A 943 -27.83 -0.15 8.48
CA GLU A 943 -27.25 0.97 9.24
C GLU A 943 -26.29 0.50 10.35
N THR A 944 -26.54 -0.64 10.99
CA THR A 944 -25.70 -1.20 12.07
C THR A 944 -24.50 -1.98 11.58
N GLY A 945 -24.48 -2.39 10.30
CA GLY A 945 -23.34 -3.04 9.64
C GLY A 945 -23.49 -4.53 9.37
N GLU A 946 -24.66 -5.12 9.61
CA GLU A 946 -25.00 -6.51 9.33
C GLU A 946 -25.47 -6.69 7.88
N MET A 947 -24.63 -6.26 6.94
CA MET A 947 -24.97 -6.14 5.51
C MET A 947 -25.36 -7.46 4.84
N GLU A 948 -24.70 -8.55 5.20
CA GLU A 948 -24.94 -9.87 4.59
C GLU A 948 -26.31 -10.43 4.99
N GLU A 949 -26.65 -10.33 6.28
CA GLU A 949 -27.97 -10.72 6.77
C GLU A 949 -29.06 -9.81 6.18
N ALA A 950 -28.82 -8.49 6.13
CA ALA A 950 -29.74 -7.55 5.52
C ALA A 950 -30.00 -7.87 4.04
N TYR A 951 -28.96 -8.17 3.26
CA TYR A 951 -29.07 -8.50 1.84
C TYR A 951 -29.93 -9.75 1.63
N LEU A 952 -29.65 -10.84 2.35
CA LEU A 952 -30.40 -12.09 2.23
C LEU A 952 -31.87 -11.91 2.64
N LEU A 953 -32.12 -11.17 3.71
CA LEU A 953 -33.46 -10.88 4.22
C LEU A 953 -34.28 -10.05 3.22
N LEU A 954 -33.70 -8.99 2.67
CA LEU A 954 -34.36 -8.10 1.70
C LEU A 954 -34.56 -8.76 0.34
N LEU A 955 -33.63 -9.63 -0.09
CA LEU A 955 -33.78 -10.38 -1.34
C LEU A 955 -35.01 -11.30 -1.30
N GLY A 956 -35.25 -11.98 -0.18
CA GLY A 956 -36.45 -12.79 0.03
C GLY A 956 -37.75 -11.99 -0.06
N ILE A 957 -37.74 -10.73 0.41
CA ILE A 957 -38.89 -9.82 0.30
C ILE A 957 -39.21 -9.47 -1.15
N SER A 958 -38.20 -9.27 -2.00
CA SER A 958 -38.42 -8.98 -3.42
C SER A 958 -39.18 -10.09 -4.13
N GLU A 959 -38.87 -11.35 -3.80
CA GLU A 959 -39.55 -12.52 -4.36
C GLU A 959 -40.99 -12.60 -3.87
N GLN A 960 -41.23 -12.33 -2.58
CA GLN A 960 -42.59 -12.30 -2.01
C GLN A 960 -43.44 -11.17 -2.60
N ALA A 961 -42.88 -9.96 -2.73
CA ALA A 961 -43.56 -8.81 -3.31
C ALA A 961 -43.96 -9.07 -4.77
N SER A 962 -43.13 -9.79 -5.54
CA SER A 962 -43.47 -10.18 -6.91
C SER A 962 -44.64 -11.16 -7.00
N LYS A 963 -44.81 -12.03 -5.99
CA LYS A 963 -45.88 -13.05 -5.94
C LYS A 963 -47.18 -12.49 -5.36
N GLN A 964 -47.10 -11.53 -4.42
CA GLN A 964 -48.24 -11.01 -3.67
C GLN A 964 -48.22 -9.47 -3.57
N PRO A 965 -48.39 -8.74 -4.69
CA PRO A 965 -48.25 -7.28 -4.72
C PRO A 965 -49.27 -6.54 -3.84
N GLU A 966 -50.47 -7.10 -3.62
CA GLU A 966 -51.53 -6.48 -2.80
C GLU A 966 -51.12 -6.29 -1.34
N ILE A 967 -50.32 -7.20 -0.79
CA ILE A 967 -49.88 -7.17 0.61
C ILE A 967 -48.81 -6.09 0.84
N PHE A 968 -48.06 -5.72 -0.21
CA PHE A 968 -46.98 -4.74 -0.16
C PHE A 968 -47.45 -3.33 -0.57
N PHE A 969 -48.73 -3.14 -0.83
CA PHE A 969 -49.29 -1.84 -1.22
C PHE A 969 -49.01 -0.77 -0.14
N GLY A 970 -48.42 0.36 -0.55
CA GLY A 970 -48.03 1.45 0.33
C GLY A 970 -46.73 1.24 1.13
N THR A 971 -46.06 0.10 1.02
CA THR A 971 -44.76 -0.16 1.67
C THR A 971 -43.61 0.02 0.68
N GLU A 972 -42.69 0.95 0.97
CA GLU A 972 -41.48 1.15 0.14
C GLU A 972 -40.38 0.17 0.55
N TRP A 973 -40.35 -1.00 -0.09
CA TRP A 973 -39.33 -2.04 0.13
C TRP A 973 -38.15 -1.93 -0.85
N GLN A 974 -38.32 -1.20 -1.95
CA GLN A 974 -37.37 -1.12 -3.05
C GLN A 974 -36.09 -0.35 -2.68
N LEU A 975 -36.20 0.71 -1.88
CA LEU A 975 -35.06 1.51 -1.45
C LEU A 975 -34.03 0.69 -0.64
N PRO A 976 -34.39 0.05 0.50
CA PRO A 976 -33.43 -0.72 1.27
C PRO A 976 -32.88 -1.93 0.49
N LEU A 977 -33.68 -2.56 -0.37
CA LEU A 977 -33.19 -3.63 -1.25
C LEU A 977 -32.16 -3.13 -2.28
N ALA A 978 -32.44 -2.02 -2.96
CA ALA A 978 -31.50 -1.44 -3.92
C ALA A 978 -30.19 -1.06 -3.22
N ILE A 979 -30.26 -0.49 -2.02
CA ILE A 979 -29.08 -0.18 -1.20
C ILE A 979 -28.28 -1.44 -0.85
N SER A 980 -28.95 -2.53 -0.44
CA SER A 980 -28.26 -3.77 -0.11
C SER A 980 -27.56 -4.36 -1.34
N GLN A 981 -28.21 -4.33 -2.51
CA GLN A 981 -27.62 -4.73 -3.80
C GLN A 981 -26.41 -3.87 -4.19
N LEU A 982 -26.47 -2.55 -3.99
CA LEU A 982 -25.32 -1.65 -4.18
C LEU A 982 -24.17 -1.96 -3.23
N GLY A 983 -24.46 -2.41 -2.01
CA GLY A 983 -23.47 -2.93 -1.06
C GLY A 983 -22.67 -4.11 -1.62
N VAL A 984 -23.25 -4.89 -2.53
CA VAL A 984 -22.63 -6.04 -3.21
C VAL A 984 -22.14 -5.70 -4.64
N CYS A 985 -22.18 -4.42 -5.03
CA CYS A 985 -21.89 -3.94 -6.39
C CYS A 985 -22.79 -4.54 -7.48
N ASP A 986 -24.01 -4.96 -7.15
CA ASP A 986 -25.01 -5.38 -8.13
C ASP A 986 -25.83 -4.18 -8.62
N TYR A 987 -25.18 -3.36 -9.47
CA TYR A 987 -25.78 -2.16 -10.03
C TYR A 987 -26.93 -2.46 -10.99
N THR A 988 -26.85 -3.58 -11.71
CA THR A 988 -27.86 -4.00 -12.69
C THR A 988 -29.20 -4.27 -12.01
N THR A 989 -29.18 -5.05 -10.93
CA THR A 989 -30.40 -5.42 -10.23
C THR A 989 -30.93 -4.24 -9.41
N ALA A 990 -30.05 -3.40 -8.84
CA ALA A 990 -30.46 -2.17 -8.16
C ALA A 990 -31.19 -1.19 -9.09
N ALA A 991 -30.68 -0.97 -10.31
CA ALA A 991 -31.36 -0.13 -11.30
C ALA A 991 -32.70 -0.73 -11.73
N ALA A 992 -32.79 -2.07 -11.88
CA ALA A 992 -34.03 -2.75 -12.21
C ALA A 992 -35.08 -2.63 -11.08
N THR A 993 -34.66 -2.73 -9.81
CA THR A 993 -35.55 -2.59 -8.65
C THR A 993 -36.24 -1.22 -8.62
N TRP A 994 -35.52 -0.12 -8.85
CA TRP A 994 -36.14 1.20 -9.00
C TRP A 994 -36.92 1.35 -10.30
N GLY A 995 -36.52 0.66 -11.37
CA GLY A 995 -37.26 0.58 -12.63
C GLY A 995 -38.66 0.03 -12.47
N VAL A 996 -38.79 -1.06 -11.71
CA VAL A 996 -40.09 -1.67 -11.37
C VAL A 996 -40.94 -0.70 -10.56
N GLN A 997 -40.38 -0.07 -9.52
CA GLN A 997 -41.10 0.92 -8.70
C GLN A 997 -41.62 2.10 -9.54
N MET A 998 -40.79 2.61 -10.44
CA MET A 998 -41.16 3.71 -11.33
C MET A 998 -42.27 3.29 -12.31
N ALA A 999 -42.17 2.10 -12.91
CA ALA A 999 -43.20 1.58 -13.82
C ALA A 999 -44.55 1.35 -13.12
N ASP A 1000 -44.54 0.88 -11.87
CA ASP A 1000 -45.75 0.74 -11.07
C ASP A 1000 -46.39 2.09 -10.77
N MET A 1001 -45.58 3.11 -10.41
CA MET A 1001 -46.08 4.47 -10.21
C MET A 1001 -46.65 5.09 -11.50
N GLU A 1002 -45.97 4.93 -12.64
CA GLU A 1002 -46.46 5.41 -13.94
C GLU A 1002 -47.78 4.72 -14.32
N ARG A 1003 -47.90 3.41 -14.06
CA ARG A 1003 -49.15 2.67 -14.26
C ARG A 1003 -50.27 3.22 -13.38
N GLU A 1004 -50.01 3.50 -12.12
CA GLU A 1004 -50.99 4.14 -11.22
C GLU A 1004 -51.41 5.53 -11.72
N LEU A 1005 -50.45 6.36 -12.15
CA LEU A 1005 -50.71 7.69 -12.69
C LEU A 1005 -51.50 7.64 -14.02
N SER A 1006 -51.29 6.62 -14.84
CA SER A 1006 -52.02 6.43 -16.11
C SER A 1006 -53.51 6.10 -15.94
N LYS A 1007 -53.96 5.74 -14.73
CA LYS A 1007 -55.36 5.47 -14.45
C LYS A 1007 -56.18 6.77 -14.58
N SER A 1008 -57.26 6.71 -15.37
CA SER A 1008 -58.03 7.88 -15.83
C SER A 1008 -58.55 8.79 -14.71
N ALA A 1009 -58.73 8.30 -13.48
CA ALA A 1009 -59.18 9.09 -12.34
C ALA A 1009 -58.23 10.24 -11.97
N VAL A 1010 -56.90 10.07 -12.10
CA VAL A 1010 -55.92 11.06 -11.63
C VAL A 1010 -55.96 12.35 -12.47
N TYR A 1011 -56.08 12.21 -13.79
CA TYR A 1011 -56.16 13.35 -14.73
C TYR A 1011 -57.60 13.84 -14.98
N SER A 1012 -58.60 13.01 -14.69
CA SER A 1012 -60.00 13.37 -14.93
C SER A 1012 -60.66 14.11 -13.78
N LEU A 1013 -60.24 13.91 -12.53
CA LEU A 1013 -60.79 14.65 -11.38
C LEU A 1013 -60.70 16.18 -11.51
N PRO A 1014 -59.59 16.78 -12.01
CA PRO A 1014 -59.51 18.21 -12.25
C PRO A 1014 -60.40 18.67 -13.42
N ILE A 1015 -60.49 17.86 -14.50
CA ILE A 1015 -61.35 18.14 -15.67
C ILE A 1015 -62.83 18.06 -15.29
N TYR A 1016 -63.22 17.13 -14.42
CA TYR A 1016 -64.58 17.01 -13.89
C TYR A 1016 -64.94 18.07 -12.85
N SER A 1017 -63.96 18.83 -12.35
CA SER A 1017 -64.20 20.00 -11.48
C SER A 1017 -64.45 21.30 -12.26
N LEU A 1018 -64.45 21.26 -13.60
CA LEU A 1018 -64.88 22.37 -14.46
C LEU A 1018 -66.39 22.65 -14.22
N PRO A 1019 -66.79 23.83 -13.74
CA PRO A 1019 -68.17 24.26 -13.88
C PRO A 1019 -68.38 24.63 -15.35
N LEU A 1020 -68.92 23.70 -16.12
CA LEU A 1020 -69.59 24.03 -17.37
C LEU A 1020 -70.82 24.87 -16.98
N VAL A 1021 -70.74 26.18 -17.25
CA VAL A 1021 -71.75 27.25 -17.05
C VAL A 1021 -71.46 28.19 -15.87
N ALA A 1022 -71.30 29.47 -16.22
CA ALA A 1022 -71.17 30.59 -15.31
C ALA A 1022 -72.40 30.75 -14.42
N ASP A 1023 -72.21 30.94 -13.11
CA ASP A 1023 -73.15 31.75 -12.33
C ASP A 1023 -72.52 33.13 -12.12
N SER A 1024 -72.63 33.97 -13.15
CA SER A 1024 -72.15 35.35 -13.17
C SER A 1024 -72.96 36.29 -12.26
N ASN A 1025 -73.89 35.77 -11.44
CA ASN A 1025 -74.84 36.59 -10.68
C ASN A 1025 -74.60 36.71 -9.17
N TYR A 1026 -73.53 36.16 -8.58
CA TYR A 1026 -73.34 36.24 -7.11
C TYR A 1026 -72.16 37.07 -6.59
N GLN A 1027 -71.46 37.86 -7.41
CA GLN A 1027 -70.41 38.77 -6.88
C GLN A 1027 -70.48 40.15 -7.50
N ILE A 1028 -71.49 40.91 -7.09
CA ILE A 1028 -71.48 42.37 -7.18
C ILE A 1028 -70.43 42.86 -6.15
N ASN A 1029 -69.32 43.43 -6.64
CA ASN A 1029 -68.17 44.03 -5.92
C ASN A 1029 -67.03 43.13 -5.38
N GLY A 1030 -66.53 42.15 -6.16
CA GLY A 1030 -65.26 41.46 -5.89
C GLY A 1030 -64.22 41.66 -7.00
N ALA A 1031 -62.94 41.81 -6.65
CA ALA A 1031 -61.82 41.93 -7.61
C ALA A 1031 -61.74 40.71 -8.55
N LEU A 1032 -61.35 40.95 -9.81
CA LEU A 1032 -61.11 40.04 -10.95
C LEU A 1032 -61.25 38.51 -10.67
N PRO A 1033 -61.95 37.75 -11.53
CA PRO A 1033 -62.13 36.31 -11.33
C PRO A 1033 -60.79 35.56 -11.34
N VAL A 1034 -60.29 35.18 -10.16
CA VAL A 1034 -59.04 34.41 -9.91
C VAL A 1034 -59.16 32.93 -10.35
N TRP A 1035 -60.29 32.54 -10.94
CA TRP A 1035 -60.64 31.15 -11.22
C TRP A 1035 -59.67 30.45 -12.20
N PRO A 1036 -59.26 31.02 -13.35
CA PRO A 1036 -58.28 30.38 -14.24
C PRO A 1036 -56.91 30.21 -13.57
N PHE A 1037 -56.49 31.21 -12.77
CA PHE A 1037 -55.23 31.18 -12.04
C PHE A 1037 -55.22 30.09 -10.97
N ARG A 1038 -56.26 30.03 -10.12
CA ARG A 1038 -56.35 29.02 -9.06
C ARG A 1038 -56.37 27.59 -9.60
N HIS A 1039 -57.03 27.36 -10.74
CA HIS A 1039 -57.08 26.05 -11.39
C HIS A 1039 -55.74 25.70 -12.03
N ALA A 1040 -55.11 26.64 -12.73
CA ALA A 1040 -53.74 26.44 -13.23
C ALA A 1040 -52.77 26.11 -12.08
N THR A 1041 -52.91 26.76 -10.92
CA THR A 1041 -52.09 26.46 -9.73
C THR A 1041 -52.36 25.07 -9.15
N LEU A 1042 -53.61 24.64 -9.01
CA LEU A 1042 -53.96 23.30 -8.51
C LEU A 1042 -53.49 22.19 -9.46
N LEU A 1043 -53.67 22.40 -10.76
CA LEU A 1043 -53.26 21.46 -11.79
C LEU A 1043 -51.73 21.39 -11.88
N ALA A 1044 -51.04 22.53 -11.77
CA ALA A 1044 -49.57 22.58 -11.62
C ALA A 1044 -49.08 21.89 -10.33
N GLN A 1045 -49.76 22.07 -9.20
CA GLN A 1045 -49.42 21.36 -7.95
C GLN A 1045 -49.57 19.85 -8.07
N GLN A 1046 -50.59 19.37 -8.78
CA GLN A 1046 -50.83 17.94 -8.97
C GLN A 1046 -49.86 17.32 -9.99
N ILE A 1047 -49.52 18.04 -11.07
CA ILE A 1047 -48.48 17.63 -12.03
C ILE A 1047 -47.10 17.59 -11.34
N ASN A 1048 -46.73 18.65 -10.62
CA ASN A 1048 -45.44 18.68 -9.91
C ASN A 1048 -45.39 17.62 -8.80
N GLY A 1049 -46.48 17.40 -8.07
CA GLY A 1049 -46.56 16.36 -7.05
C GLY A 1049 -46.43 14.93 -7.57
N SER A 1050 -46.73 14.69 -8.85
CA SER A 1050 -46.58 13.38 -9.50
C SER A 1050 -45.23 13.21 -10.21
N ASN A 1051 -44.69 14.28 -10.80
CA ASN A 1051 -43.38 14.26 -11.47
C ASN A 1051 -42.20 14.20 -10.50
N GLU A 1052 -42.30 14.82 -9.33
CA GLU A 1052 -41.21 14.88 -8.34
C GLU A 1052 -40.68 13.49 -7.94
N PRO A 1053 -41.51 12.54 -7.46
CA PRO A 1053 -41.01 11.22 -7.06
C PRO A 1053 -40.57 10.35 -8.26
N LEU A 1054 -41.13 10.57 -9.46
CA LEU A 1054 -40.66 9.90 -10.68
C LEU A 1054 -39.28 10.41 -11.10
N ALA A 1055 -39.05 11.72 -11.05
CA ALA A 1055 -37.77 12.33 -11.36
C ALA A 1055 -36.69 11.90 -10.37
N ASP A 1056 -37.01 11.80 -9.08
CA ASP A 1056 -36.11 11.26 -8.06
C ASP A 1056 -35.72 9.79 -8.35
N LEU A 1057 -36.70 8.93 -8.69
CA LEU A 1057 -36.44 7.52 -9.05
C LEU A 1057 -35.59 7.39 -10.31
N ALA A 1058 -35.90 8.19 -11.34
CA ALA A 1058 -35.13 8.24 -12.57
C ALA A 1058 -33.69 8.70 -12.31
N LEU A 1059 -33.49 9.70 -11.44
CA LEU A 1059 -32.16 10.17 -11.05
C LEU A 1059 -31.37 9.07 -10.35
N MET A 1060 -32.00 8.31 -9.45
CA MET A 1060 -31.33 7.21 -8.75
C MET A 1060 -30.87 6.12 -9.75
N GLN A 1061 -31.72 5.75 -10.72
CA GLN A 1061 -31.35 4.81 -11.78
C GLN A 1061 -30.19 5.33 -12.64
N ALA A 1062 -30.23 6.62 -13.02
CA ALA A 1062 -29.17 7.24 -13.79
C ALA A 1062 -27.84 7.19 -13.05
N ILE A 1063 -27.81 7.55 -11.76
CA ILE A 1063 -26.58 7.54 -10.94
C ILE A 1063 -26.00 6.13 -10.82
N VAL A 1064 -26.81 5.12 -10.55
CA VAL A 1064 -26.36 3.73 -10.45
C VAL A 1064 -25.80 3.21 -11.77
N LYS A 1065 -26.43 3.58 -12.90
CA LYS A 1065 -25.90 3.26 -14.24
C LYS A 1065 -24.60 4.00 -14.54
N LEU A 1066 -24.47 5.26 -14.11
CA LEU A 1066 -23.20 5.99 -14.19
C LEU A 1066 -22.13 5.29 -13.37
N GLU A 1067 -22.38 4.90 -12.13
CA GLU A 1067 -21.40 4.14 -11.34
C GLU A 1067 -21.04 2.79 -11.99
N ALA A 1068 -22.01 2.13 -12.62
CA ALA A 1068 -21.81 0.90 -13.39
C ALA A 1068 -21.05 1.07 -14.73
N ALA A 1069 -20.78 2.31 -15.14
CA ALA A 1069 -20.28 2.66 -16.47
C ALA A 1069 -21.23 2.31 -17.64
N ASP A 1070 -22.54 2.14 -17.38
CA ASP A 1070 -23.60 2.05 -18.39
C ASP A 1070 -24.03 3.46 -18.83
N LEU A 1071 -23.23 4.04 -19.73
CA LEU A 1071 -23.39 5.42 -20.16
C LEU A 1071 -24.60 5.63 -21.07
N ASP A 1072 -24.92 4.69 -21.95
CA ASP A 1072 -26.05 4.79 -22.88
C ASP A 1072 -27.40 4.71 -22.13
N GLY A 1073 -27.49 3.80 -21.16
CA GLY A 1073 -28.64 3.70 -20.28
C GLY A 1073 -28.80 4.96 -19.43
N ALA A 1074 -27.70 5.47 -18.85
CA ALA A 1074 -27.74 6.70 -18.06
C ALA A 1074 -28.14 7.92 -18.91
N LYS A 1075 -27.58 8.07 -20.12
CA LYS A 1075 -27.88 9.17 -21.05
C LYS A 1075 -29.38 9.28 -21.32
N THR A 1076 -30.01 8.16 -21.66
CA THR A 1076 -31.45 8.12 -22.00
C THR A 1076 -32.31 8.57 -20.83
N ILE A 1077 -31.99 8.12 -19.62
CA ILE A 1077 -32.73 8.47 -18.40
C ILE A 1077 -32.49 9.93 -18.01
N LEU A 1078 -31.25 10.42 -18.11
CA LEU A 1078 -30.91 11.82 -17.82
C LEU A 1078 -31.62 12.78 -18.79
N GLN A 1079 -31.64 12.44 -20.08
CA GLN A 1079 -32.39 13.20 -21.08
C GLN A 1079 -33.86 13.27 -20.71
N ARG A 1080 -34.46 12.13 -20.34
CA ARG A 1080 -35.86 12.03 -19.91
C ARG A 1080 -36.17 12.98 -18.74
N ILE A 1081 -35.28 13.04 -17.74
CA ILE A 1081 -35.47 13.92 -16.57
C ILE A 1081 -35.52 15.39 -16.99
N VAL A 1082 -34.64 15.78 -17.91
CA VAL A 1082 -34.53 17.16 -18.36
C VAL A 1082 -35.65 17.55 -19.34
N THR A 1083 -36.19 16.62 -20.12
CA THR A 1083 -37.22 16.91 -21.12
C THR A 1083 -38.66 16.71 -20.62
N GLU A 1084 -38.93 15.68 -19.83
CA GLU A 1084 -40.31 15.23 -19.54
C GLU A 1084 -40.84 15.67 -18.18
N PHE A 1085 -40.00 15.73 -17.13
CA PHE A 1085 -40.49 15.96 -15.76
C PHE A 1085 -40.61 17.43 -15.34
N GLY A 1086 -40.15 18.38 -16.17
CA GLY A 1086 -40.19 19.81 -15.85
C GLY A 1086 -39.16 20.23 -14.80
N GLU A 1087 -39.43 21.32 -14.08
CA GLU A 1087 -38.60 21.83 -12.97
C GLU A 1087 -38.87 21.02 -11.69
N THR A 1088 -37.96 20.07 -11.40
CA THR A 1088 -37.97 19.19 -10.21
C THR A 1088 -36.64 19.31 -9.47
N ARG A 1089 -36.54 18.83 -8.22
CA ARG A 1089 -35.28 18.86 -7.45
C ARG A 1089 -34.16 18.05 -8.11
N ALA A 1090 -34.52 17.03 -8.89
CA ALA A 1090 -33.58 16.19 -9.61
C ALA A 1090 -32.99 16.86 -10.87
N ARG A 1091 -33.68 17.86 -11.45
CA ARG A 1091 -33.34 18.46 -12.74
C ARG A 1091 -31.94 19.10 -12.74
N GLY A 1092 -31.60 19.88 -11.70
CA GLY A 1092 -30.33 20.60 -11.62
C GLY A 1092 -29.11 19.66 -11.72
N LEU A 1093 -29.13 18.57 -10.95
CA LEU A 1093 -28.07 17.57 -10.99
C LEU A 1093 -28.09 16.76 -12.29
N ALA A 1094 -29.28 16.41 -12.79
CA ALA A 1094 -29.43 15.70 -14.06
C ALA A 1094 -28.88 16.49 -15.25
N LEU A 1095 -29.05 17.82 -15.27
CA LEU A 1095 -28.47 18.71 -16.27
C LEU A 1095 -26.94 18.62 -16.30
N VAL A 1096 -26.30 18.65 -15.13
CA VAL A 1096 -24.83 18.57 -15.04
C VAL A 1096 -24.34 17.21 -15.50
N TYR A 1097 -24.93 16.11 -15.05
CA TYR A 1097 -24.58 14.78 -15.54
C TYR A 1097 -24.84 14.60 -17.04
N TYR A 1098 -25.98 15.08 -17.55
CA TYR A 1098 -26.30 15.00 -18.97
C TYR A 1098 -25.29 15.77 -19.82
N SER A 1099 -24.84 16.94 -19.36
CA SER A 1099 -23.82 17.74 -20.03
C SER A 1099 -22.44 17.05 -20.10
N MET A 1100 -22.14 16.22 -19.11
CA MET A 1100 -20.88 15.45 -19.04
C MET A 1100 -20.93 14.17 -19.87
N VAL A 1101 -22.10 13.53 -19.98
CA VAL A 1101 -22.29 12.25 -20.69
C VAL A 1101 -22.49 12.47 -22.19
N ASP A 1102 -23.28 13.47 -22.59
CA ASP A 1102 -23.65 13.71 -23.98
C ASP A 1102 -23.03 14.97 -24.57
N ARG A 1103 -22.25 14.82 -25.64
CA ARG A 1103 -21.61 15.94 -26.34
C ARG A 1103 -22.58 16.86 -27.06
N ASP A 1104 -23.71 16.30 -27.51
CA ASP A 1104 -24.76 17.03 -28.20
C ASP A 1104 -25.85 17.53 -27.24
N SER A 1105 -25.63 17.43 -25.92
CA SER A 1105 -26.58 17.86 -24.89
C SER A 1105 -27.05 19.31 -25.11
N GLN A 1106 -26.16 20.23 -25.52
CA GLN A 1106 -26.54 21.62 -25.80
C GLN A 1106 -27.66 21.77 -26.83
N LYS A 1107 -27.71 20.92 -27.87
CA LYS A 1107 -28.79 20.97 -28.88
C LYS A 1107 -30.16 20.62 -28.28
N VAL A 1108 -30.17 19.78 -27.24
CA VAL A 1108 -31.39 19.40 -26.51
C VAL A 1108 -31.72 20.44 -25.44
N LEU A 1109 -30.71 21.05 -24.82
CA LEU A 1109 -30.87 22.01 -23.73
C LEU A 1109 -31.21 23.43 -24.21
N GLU A 1110 -30.69 23.88 -25.36
CA GLU A 1110 -30.93 25.22 -25.90
C GLU A 1110 -32.43 25.56 -26.04
N PRO A 1111 -33.27 24.71 -26.67
CA PRO A 1111 -34.71 24.96 -26.76
C PRO A 1111 -35.43 24.97 -25.41
N LEU A 1112 -34.84 24.37 -24.38
CA LEU A 1112 -35.41 24.29 -23.02
C LEU A 1112 -34.93 25.44 -22.13
N SER A 1113 -33.98 26.24 -22.59
CA SER A 1113 -33.46 27.38 -21.84
C SER A 1113 -34.47 28.54 -21.88
N PHE A 1114 -34.91 28.98 -20.71
CA PHE A 1114 -35.86 30.11 -20.61
C PHE A 1114 -35.15 31.41 -21.00
N ASN A 1115 -35.54 32.03 -22.11
CA ASN A 1115 -35.08 33.36 -22.50
C ASN A 1115 -36.09 34.41 -22.03
N PRO A 1116 -35.82 35.18 -20.95
CA PRO A 1116 -36.75 36.18 -20.43
C PRO A 1116 -37.04 37.34 -21.41
N TRP A 1117 -36.33 37.40 -22.54
CA TRP A 1117 -36.43 38.44 -23.56
C TRP A 1117 -36.99 37.97 -24.90
N GLU A 1118 -37.55 36.76 -25.00
CA GLU A 1118 -38.37 36.42 -26.17
C GLU A 1118 -39.63 37.29 -26.18
N GLU A 1119 -39.71 38.25 -27.09
CA GLU A 1119 -40.91 39.04 -27.33
C GLU A 1119 -42.07 38.10 -27.68
N PHE A 1120 -43.04 38.02 -26.79
CA PHE A 1120 -44.26 37.24 -27.00
C PHE A 1120 -45.09 37.93 -28.10
N GLU A 1121 -45.00 37.44 -29.34
CA GLU A 1121 -45.82 37.94 -30.46
C GLU A 1121 -47.30 37.61 -30.21
N PHE A 1122 -48.10 38.61 -29.82
CA PHE A 1122 -49.55 38.47 -29.75
C PHE A 1122 -50.14 38.27 -31.16
N PRO A 1123 -51.00 37.26 -31.39
CA PRO A 1123 -51.62 37.06 -32.70
C PRO A 1123 -52.45 38.29 -33.12
N GLY A 1124 -51.97 39.05 -34.11
CA GLY A 1124 -52.70 40.15 -34.74
C GLY A 1124 -52.05 41.54 -34.70
N GLU A 1125 -50.91 41.73 -34.02
CA GLU A 1125 -50.19 43.01 -34.08
C GLU A 1125 -49.15 43.03 -35.22
N PRO A 1126 -49.07 44.11 -36.01
CA PRO A 1126 -48.06 44.23 -37.06
C PRO A 1126 -46.67 44.43 -36.44
N ARG A 1127 -45.72 43.59 -36.85
CA ARG A 1127 -44.32 43.64 -36.41
C ARG A 1127 -43.74 45.05 -36.54
N PRO A 1128 -43.06 45.59 -35.51
CA PRO A 1128 -42.19 46.74 -35.68
C PRO A 1128 -41.02 46.38 -36.61
N PRO A 1129 -40.50 47.31 -37.42
CA PRO A 1129 -39.39 47.01 -38.31
C PRO A 1129 -38.13 46.62 -37.52
N ALA A 1130 -37.50 45.52 -37.93
CA ALA A 1130 -36.31 44.96 -37.29
C ALA A 1130 -35.20 46.00 -37.18
N GLN A 1131 -34.69 46.23 -35.96
CA GLN A 1131 -33.45 46.95 -35.76
C GLN A 1131 -32.27 46.06 -36.18
N PRO A 1132 -31.26 46.60 -36.89
CA PRO A 1132 -30.12 45.82 -37.35
C PRO A 1132 -29.28 45.32 -36.16
N ALA A 1133 -28.93 44.04 -36.21
CA ALA A 1133 -28.17 43.32 -35.19
C ALA A 1133 -26.85 44.04 -34.83
N ALA A 1134 -26.68 44.39 -33.56
CA ALA A 1134 -25.38 44.79 -33.02
C ALA A 1134 -24.49 43.55 -32.86
N GLY A 1135 -23.37 43.54 -33.58
CA GLY A 1135 -22.42 42.44 -33.62
C GLY A 1135 -21.68 42.18 -32.30
N ALA A 1136 -21.22 40.94 -32.15
CA ALA A 1136 -20.44 40.39 -31.04
C ALA A 1136 -19.16 41.21 -30.71
N PRO A 1137 -18.72 41.24 -29.44
CA PRO A 1137 -17.46 41.88 -29.08
C PRO A 1137 -16.28 40.93 -29.39
N GLY A 1138 -15.50 41.28 -30.41
CA GLY A 1138 -14.20 40.67 -30.71
C GLY A 1138 -13.09 41.72 -30.72
N SER A 1139 -12.16 41.58 -29.77
CA SER A 1139 -10.72 41.94 -29.76
C SER A 1139 -10.17 43.33 -30.19
N PRO A 1140 -8.98 43.71 -29.68
CA PRO A 1140 -8.60 45.11 -29.43
C PRO A 1140 -7.72 45.73 -30.53
N GLY A 1141 -7.89 47.03 -30.76
CA GLY A 1141 -6.98 47.87 -31.54
C GLY A 1141 -7.26 49.36 -31.29
N GLY A 1142 -6.30 50.07 -30.68
CA GLY A 1142 -6.41 51.51 -30.36
C GLY A 1142 -6.17 52.43 -31.58
N PRO A 1143 -5.70 53.69 -31.40
CA PRO A 1143 -5.88 54.63 -30.29
C PRO A 1143 -6.47 55.99 -30.74
N GLY A 1144 -7.00 56.79 -29.80
CA GLY A 1144 -7.02 58.26 -29.93
C GLY A 1144 -8.35 58.97 -29.71
N GLY A 1145 -8.30 60.08 -28.95
CA GLY A 1145 -9.13 61.26 -29.24
C GLY A 1145 -10.19 61.72 -28.21
N ALA A 1146 -9.73 62.25 -27.08
CA ALA A 1146 -10.18 63.50 -26.42
C ALA A 1146 -11.68 63.87 -26.24
N GLY A 1147 -12.15 63.81 -24.97
CA GLY A 1147 -12.84 64.88 -24.21
C GLY A 1147 -14.32 65.25 -24.49
N PRO A 1148 -14.97 66.12 -23.68
CA PRO A 1148 -15.07 66.11 -22.21
C PRO A 1148 -16.52 66.32 -21.68
N GLY A 1149 -16.77 65.93 -20.42
CA GLY A 1149 -17.55 66.73 -19.46
C GLY A 1149 -19.07 66.48 -19.31
N ALA A 1150 -19.44 66.14 -18.06
CA ALA A 1150 -20.58 66.63 -17.25
C ALA A 1150 -21.51 65.54 -16.68
N GLY A 1151 -21.48 65.35 -15.35
CA GLY A 1151 -22.54 64.68 -14.56
C GLY A 1151 -23.79 65.56 -14.37
N PRO A 1152 -24.75 65.29 -13.44
CA PRO A 1152 -24.60 64.58 -12.16
C PRO A 1152 -25.84 63.74 -11.67
N ALA A 1153 -25.80 63.34 -10.38
CA ALA A 1153 -26.87 62.88 -9.46
C ALA A 1153 -27.29 61.40 -9.57
N GLY A 1154 -26.96 60.51 -8.62
CA GLY A 1154 -27.44 60.41 -7.22
C GLY A 1154 -28.28 59.11 -7.15
N ILE A 1155 -28.15 58.14 -6.24
CA ILE A 1155 -28.24 58.13 -4.76
C ILE A 1155 -27.65 56.76 -4.23
N PRO A 1156 -27.60 56.42 -2.91
CA PRO A 1156 -26.40 56.50 -2.08
C PRO A 1156 -26.01 55.19 -1.30
N GLY A 1157 -24.72 55.10 -0.94
CA GLY A 1157 -24.24 54.84 0.44
C GLY A 1157 -24.35 53.44 1.06
N LEU A 1158 -23.20 52.78 1.27
CA LEU A 1158 -22.54 52.49 2.57
C LEU A 1158 -21.22 51.73 2.33
N PRO A 1159 -20.23 51.77 3.25
CA PRO A 1159 -18.85 52.09 2.92
C PRO A 1159 -17.88 50.92 3.10
N ALA A 1160 -16.77 51.01 2.37
CA ALA A 1160 -15.55 50.28 2.65
C ALA A 1160 -14.76 50.96 3.78
N GLY A 1161 -14.21 50.13 4.67
CA GLY A 1161 -13.04 50.42 5.52
C GLY A 1161 -12.54 49.04 5.96
N GLY A 1162 -11.37 48.57 5.54
CA GLY A 1162 -10.08 49.20 5.77
C GLY A 1162 -9.31 48.22 6.66
N ASN A 1163 -8.46 47.39 6.05
CA ASN A 1163 -7.58 46.47 6.76
C ASN A 1163 -6.55 47.29 7.57
N PRO A 1164 -6.07 46.81 8.74
CA PRO A 1164 -4.76 46.17 8.70
C PRO A 1164 -4.52 45.03 9.72
N ALA A 1165 -3.78 44.03 9.25
CA ALA A 1165 -2.71 43.26 9.92
C ALA A 1165 -2.88 42.74 11.37
N GLY A 1166 -2.75 41.40 11.50
CA GLY A 1166 -2.07 40.72 12.61
C GLY A 1166 -2.94 39.79 13.47
N GLY A 1167 -2.77 38.47 13.33
CA GLY A 1167 -3.24 37.46 14.30
C GLY A 1167 -3.66 36.12 13.69
N ASP A 1168 -2.84 35.08 13.93
CA ASP A 1168 -3.06 33.62 13.93
C ASP A 1168 -4.14 32.92 13.06
N PRO A 1169 -3.80 31.84 12.31
CA PRO A 1169 -4.77 30.97 11.66
C PRO A 1169 -5.19 29.82 12.59
N GLY A 1170 -6.24 30.02 13.37
CA GLY A 1170 -6.81 28.99 14.22
C GLY A 1170 -8.22 29.32 14.70
N ALA A 1171 -9.24 29.15 13.85
CA ALA A 1171 -10.64 29.10 14.29
C ALA A 1171 -11.52 28.45 13.21
N LEU A 1172 -12.15 27.34 13.58
CA LEU A 1172 -13.25 26.67 12.89
C LEU A 1172 -14.51 27.58 12.86
N PRO A 1173 -15.31 27.62 11.79
CA PRO A 1173 -16.58 28.33 11.81
C PRO A 1173 -17.65 27.52 12.55
N GLY A 1174 -18.16 28.08 13.65
CA GLY A 1174 -19.31 27.56 14.39
C GLY A 1174 -20.65 27.77 13.65
N PRO A 1175 -21.73 27.10 14.11
CA PRO A 1175 -22.98 26.98 13.36
C PRO A 1175 -23.83 28.25 13.44
N VAL A 1176 -24.28 28.73 12.29
CA VAL A 1176 -25.29 29.78 12.17
C VAL A 1176 -26.66 29.16 12.49
N ARG A 1177 -27.26 29.56 13.62
CA ARG A 1177 -28.68 29.33 13.92
C ARG A 1177 -29.52 30.19 12.97
N PRO A 1178 -30.55 29.65 12.31
CA PRO A 1178 -31.62 30.47 11.76
C PRO A 1178 -32.57 30.88 12.89
N GLN A 1179 -32.91 32.16 12.96
CA GLN A 1179 -34.02 32.71 13.74
C GLN A 1179 -35.00 33.40 12.75
N PRO A 1180 -36.28 33.51 13.12
CA PRO A 1180 -37.45 33.01 12.37
C PRO A 1180 -37.81 33.75 11.09
#